data_AF-A0A9D3MXQ6-F1
#
_entry.id   AF-A0A9D3MXQ6-F1
#
_cell.length_a   1.000
_cell.length_b   1.000
_cell.length_c   1.000
_cell.angle_alpha   90.00
_cell.angle_beta   90.00
_cell.angle_gamma   90.00
#
_symmetry.space_group_name_H-M   'P 1'
#
loop_
_entity.id
_entity.type
_entity.pdbx_description
1 polymer ?
#
loop_
_entity_poly.entity_id
_entity_poly.type
_entity_poly.pdbx_seq_one_letter_code
_entity_poly.pdbx_strand_id
1 'polypeptide(L)'
;MASGTSWQQDYYGTGNSSSGPGKYNPEIISSKMSYQQSSLTTEYTKDMHLKMSKKIAQLTKVIYALNTKNDEQEADLQALKEAHDEEVQQILSETQEKILEYQIRIDEETDLRRRLQSLEESAELHERAKRQALAEFEAYRQHVEGSQLCTEVQHTQHIIAASGEAEEMCRDFEESLHVFKQTRSRLECDKCCTLEELLHAHAEEPEEPSLLHRAEAESLVELMEGLRQDRQRLAEEYEARLCEARAFYEHELEAAKRTQRLTAESLLAWKKTEAELRKEFQVQEAGLQRALGKMRAELQRVQEEARENWEKSNRQQTSLNTAESIIRDLHRQLDEAVQDREITAIRLQETDCELEASRDRVQQQATEILLKASQVGSLQAIQVTYEASLRELELEKSCLKEKVHRLEEERGAVLSKSQALDDQQKEEILALEKTLRGEKKAHEKEVTDMRLKYEKETVRLKEDQAHILAKLSEKHQAMLETTQNSAEKDKRLLLAEKEQQFDKERFSLEEQKTCLREQLETLGQELSSKLNTTNQEMTHLQEKVHQGELAFTSAQSHIASLKAAQEKLLTELDATRARLRETSNLLTALQSQMETQKEEHEARLVAVKTEEKLKMDKTALDLELKWTETLRQECKKLREELREEHEEEKRAALVELSQLKDQEMSVAREGWQRRGEDLLEQISLLKQSLELQLLQSQKSLQQLQAQFSQEREHLSQQLQELNQEHQQREQGLKETHRYATRRQEEAHQLEIKELEACLRLKQKKDLQSMREGHRRSLETLHQHSEQELQTLRFELEDEGKAKLASLRSELNHVHASAIEHLRQTQQQETAAAKLELNHILEQTQKQERDLTGQIVELQEELSSRRNRITNLDHEIHSLNETISTLTKELELKGQEVLRIRSEASQQMRAHEQDLLKKHEREMGELNATHSKDMQNMLSDFNKAQELLKDKISALQILLEGTENKFRKRESRAEDLQAIAELKDMVSEREALVKKLVDDKKFYQLELVNRETNFNKVFNPSPNVGVINPLVKQKRKNDKSGNRFTSSPSLGALELSGTGRGPPPPSHLDPAPNSPIHHPELDTIKPVSPSNPPLKESTKLTSLPDKEESPTATPDSQRQEWFARYFSF
;
A
#
# COMPACT_ATOMS: atom_id res chain seq x y z
N MET A 1 32.90 -23.15 -52.20
CA MET A 1 34.25 -22.57 -52.45
C MET A 1 35.07 -22.93 -51.22
N ALA A 2 36.06 -23.82 -51.29
CA ALA A 2 37.44 -23.55 -51.77
C ALA A 2 38.16 -22.54 -50.84
N SER A 3 39.27 -22.84 -50.16
CA SER A 3 40.23 -23.97 -50.23
C SER A 3 40.91 -24.19 -48.85
N GLY A 4 41.68 -25.24 -48.54
CA GLY A 4 41.97 -26.48 -49.28
C GLY A 4 43.45 -26.93 -49.29
N THR A 5 43.94 -27.56 -48.20
CA THR A 5 45.13 -28.45 -48.08
C THR A 5 45.01 -29.17 -46.73
N SER A 6 44.94 -30.50 -46.56
CA SER A 6 45.60 -31.66 -47.17
C SER A 6 47.07 -31.84 -46.76
N TRP A 7 47.33 -32.89 -45.98
CA TRP A 7 48.30 -33.97 -46.25
C TRP A 7 47.81 -35.26 -45.53
N GLN A 8 48.13 -36.44 -46.07
CA GLN A 8 47.77 -37.78 -45.54
C GLN A 8 48.95 -38.32 -44.66
N GLN A 9 49.05 -39.56 -44.13
CA GLN A 9 48.44 -40.88 -44.38
C GLN A 9 48.80 -41.81 -43.18
N ASP A 10 48.08 -42.85 -42.73
CA ASP A 10 46.85 -43.56 -43.15
C ASP A 10 46.02 -44.07 -41.93
N TYR A 11 44.93 -44.82 -42.18
CA TYR A 11 44.12 -45.54 -41.19
C TYR A 11 44.61 -46.98 -40.88
N TYR A 12 44.24 -47.53 -39.71
CA TYR A 12 43.24 -48.61 -39.65
C TYR A 12 42.74 -48.89 -38.23
N GLY A 13 41.42 -48.97 -38.08
CA GLY A 13 40.74 -49.43 -36.88
C GLY A 13 39.29 -49.80 -37.20
N THR A 14 38.82 -50.91 -36.66
CA THR A 14 37.42 -51.38 -36.77
C THR A 14 37.09 -52.21 -35.55
N GLY A 15 36.18 -51.73 -34.70
CA GLY A 15 35.42 -52.59 -33.80
C GLY A 15 34.08 -52.97 -34.43
N ASN A 16 33.46 -54.04 -33.94
CA ASN A 16 32.15 -53.89 -33.32
C ASN A 16 31.82 -55.07 -32.40
N SER A 17 30.90 -54.83 -31.47
CA SER A 17 30.45 -55.78 -30.46
C SER A 17 29.14 -56.49 -30.87
N SER A 18 28.98 -57.73 -30.41
CA SER A 18 27.65 -58.34 -30.22
C SER A 18 27.74 -59.54 -29.28
N SER A 19 27.08 -59.47 -28.12
CA SER A 19 26.79 -60.63 -27.29
C SER A 19 25.55 -61.38 -27.83
N GLY A 20 25.44 -62.68 -27.57
CA GLY A 20 24.38 -63.52 -28.13
C GLY A 20 23.86 -64.57 -27.13
N PRO A 21 22.54 -64.85 -27.09
CA PRO A 21 21.95 -65.91 -26.28
C PRO A 21 21.40 -67.09 -27.10
N GLY A 22 21.16 -68.23 -26.42
CA GLY A 22 20.03 -69.10 -26.77
C GLY A 22 20.29 -70.34 -27.64
N LYS A 23 20.47 -71.48 -26.96
CA LYS A 23 20.33 -72.87 -27.44
C LYS A 23 19.19 -73.08 -28.45
N TYR A 24 19.36 -74.01 -29.40
CA TYR A 24 18.62 -75.29 -29.41
C TYR A 24 19.32 -76.34 -30.30
N ASN A 25 18.77 -77.56 -30.39
CA ASN A 25 19.37 -78.83 -30.82
C ASN A 25 18.50 -79.46 -31.94
N PRO A 26 18.81 -80.64 -32.51
CA PRO A 26 20.04 -81.20 -33.11
C PRO A 26 19.86 -81.46 -34.63
N GLU A 27 20.84 -82.08 -35.33
CA GLU A 27 20.62 -83.43 -35.94
C GLU A 27 21.86 -84.09 -36.58
N ILE A 28 21.68 -85.38 -36.93
CA ILE A 28 22.70 -86.37 -37.29
C ILE A 28 22.93 -86.43 -38.80
N ILE A 29 24.19 -86.39 -39.25
CA ILE A 29 24.61 -87.18 -40.42
C ILE A 29 25.91 -87.92 -40.10
N SER A 30 25.89 -89.25 -40.24
CA SER A 30 27.09 -90.08 -40.24
C SER A 30 27.67 -90.16 -41.65
N SER A 31 28.99 -90.01 -41.80
CA SER A 31 29.70 -90.34 -43.04
C SER A 31 31.12 -90.80 -42.74
N LYS A 32 31.35 -92.11 -42.85
CA LYS A 32 32.69 -92.69 -42.89
C LYS A 32 33.30 -92.44 -44.27
N MET A 33 34.42 -91.75 -44.33
CA MET A 33 35.43 -91.98 -45.37
C MET A 33 36.79 -92.11 -44.69
N SER A 34 37.41 -93.29 -44.86
CA SER A 34 38.74 -93.61 -44.37
C SER A 34 39.72 -93.45 -45.51
N TYR A 35 40.73 -92.59 -45.38
CA TYR A 35 41.93 -92.69 -46.20
C TYR A 35 43.21 -92.25 -45.46
N GLN A 36 44.24 -93.09 -45.62
CA GLN A 36 45.67 -92.80 -45.45
C GLN A 36 46.12 -92.06 -44.19
N GLN A 37 46.35 -92.88 -43.16
CA GLN A 37 47.35 -92.67 -42.13
C GLN A 37 48.77 -92.59 -42.75
N SER A 38 49.14 -91.43 -43.31
CA SER A 38 50.50 -91.17 -43.81
C SER A 38 51.42 -90.72 -42.67
N SER A 39 52.40 -91.56 -42.33
CA SER A 39 53.27 -91.34 -41.17
C SER A 39 54.22 -90.14 -41.29
N LEU A 40 53.80 -89.00 -40.76
CA LEU A 40 54.72 -88.10 -40.05
C LEU A 40 54.41 -88.16 -38.54
N THR A 41 54.76 -89.30 -37.94
CA THR A 41 55.06 -89.37 -36.52
C THR A 41 56.38 -88.63 -36.25
N THR A 42 56.35 -87.30 -36.32
CA THR A 42 57.32 -86.48 -35.59
C THR A 42 57.19 -86.91 -34.13
N GLU A 43 58.24 -87.47 -33.52
CA GLU A 43 58.13 -88.02 -32.17
C GLU A 43 57.77 -86.92 -31.18
N TYR A 44 56.49 -86.84 -30.83
CA TYR A 44 55.94 -85.86 -29.90
C TYR A 44 56.25 -86.31 -28.47
N THR A 45 57.55 -86.33 -28.16
CA THR A 45 58.09 -86.81 -26.89
C THR A 45 57.38 -86.13 -25.72
N LYS A 46 57.20 -86.85 -24.61
CA LYS A 46 56.56 -86.28 -23.40
C LYS A 46 57.24 -84.98 -22.94
N ASP A 47 58.55 -84.87 -23.15
CA ASP A 47 59.32 -83.65 -22.87
C ASP A 47 58.98 -82.50 -23.84
N MET A 48 58.85 -82.74 -25.16
CA MET A 48 58.37 -81.72 -26.09
C MET A 48 56.91 -81.31 -25.79
N HIS A 49 56.05 -82.26 -25.42
CA HIS A 49 54.69 -81.95 -24.97
C HIS A 49 54.69 -81.10 -23.69
N LEU A 50 55.52 -81.43 -22.71
CA LEU A 50 55.65 -80.69 -21.45
C LEU A 50 56.23 -79.28 -21.69
N LYS A 51 57.19 -79.15 -22.61
CA LYS A 51 57.77 -77.86 -23.03
C LYS A 51 56.74 -76.98 -23.72
N MET A 52 55.92 -77.52 -24.63
CA MET A 52 54.80 -76.78 -25.23
C MET A 52 53.72 -76.43 -24.20
N SER A 53 53.28 -77.35 -23.35
CA SER A 53 52.31 -77.06 -22.29
C SER A 53 52.82 -75.99 -21.30
N LYS A 54 54.12 -75.98 -20.96
CA LYS A 54 54.74 -74.88 -20.19
C LYS A 54 54.77 -73.56 -20.96
N LYS A 55 55.06 -73.59 -22.26
CA LYS A 55 55.07 -72.39 -23.12
C LYS A 55 53.67 -71.79 -23.26
N ILE A 56 52.66 -72.63 -23.44
CA ILE A 56 51.23 -72.27 -23.47
C ILE A 56 50.84 -71.69 -22.10
N ALA A 57 51.11 -72.36 -20.99
CA ALA A 57 50.80 -71.84 -19.66
C ALA A 57 51.48 -70.50 -19.34
N GLN A 58 52.72 -70.29 -19.79
CA GLN A 58 53.38 -68.98 -19.71
C GLN A 58 52.69 -67.93 -20.57
N LEU A 59 52.34 -68.24 -21.82
CA LEU A 59 51.61 -67.33 -22.71
C LEU A 59 50.22 -67.01 -22.15
N THR A 60 49.45 -67.99 -21.67
CA THR A 60 48.15 -67.77 -21.02
C THR A 60 48.29 -66.89 -19.77
N LYS A 61 49.34 -67.07 -18.95
CA LYS A 61 49.59 -66.20 -17.79
C LYS A 61 49.97 -64.77 -18.20
N VAL A 62 50.73 -64.60 -19.27
CA VAL A 62 51.09 -63.27 -19.82
C VAL A 62 49.88 -62.59 -20.47
N ILE A 63 49.07 -63.32 -21.23
CA ILE A 63 47.82 -62.81 -21.82
C ILE A 63 46.83 -62.42 -20.71
N TYR A 64 46.66 -63.24 -19.67
CA TYR A 64 45.83 -62.88 -18.52
C TYR A 64 46.34 -61.59 -17.84
N ALA A 65 47.64 -61.49 -17.56
CA ALA A 65 48.22 -60.30 -16.93
C ALA A 65 48.18 -59.05 -17.83
N LEU A 66 48.22 -59.20 -19.16
CA LEU A 66 48.02 -58.11 -20.11
C LEU A 66 46.57 -57.69 -20.19
N ASN A 67 45.63 -58.64 -20.25
CA ASN A 67 44.20 -58.37 -20.25
C ASN A 67 43.79 -57.70 -18.95
N THR A 68 44.08 -58.26 -17.77
CA THR A 68 43.75 -57.63 -16.48
C THR A 68 44.33 -56.22 -16.39
N LYS A 69 45.55 -55.98 -16.88
CA LYS A 69 46.13 -54.63 -16.91
C LYS A 69 45.44 -53.69 -17.93
N ASN A 70 44.94 -54.22 -19.03
CA ASN A 70 44.15 -53.46 -20.01
C ASN A 70 42.75 -53.16 -19.46
N ASP A 71 42.13 -54.12 -18.75
CA ASP A 71 40.86 -53.97 -18.05
C ASP A 71 40.97 -52.91 -16.93
N GLU A 72 42.07 -52.93 -16.16
CA GLU A 72 42.47 -51.89 -15.19
C GLU A 72 42.62 -50.52 -15.89
N GLN A 73 43.33 -50.45 -17.03
CA GLN A 73 43.54 -49.20 -17.76
C GLN A 73 42.27 -48.67 -18.45
N GLU A 74 41.36 -49.54 -18.88
CA GLU A 74 40.05 -49.15 -19.41
C GLU A 74 39.14 -48.65 -18.28
N ALA A 75 39.22 -49.22 -17.07
CA ALA A 75 38.53 -48.71 -15.89
C ALA A 75 39.09 -47.34 -15.44
N ASP A 76 40.41 -47.17 -15.35
CA ASP A 76 41.06 -45.88 -15.06
C ASP A 76 40.67 -44.80 -16.08
N LEU A 77 40.68 -45.14 -17.38
CA LEU A 77 40.26 -44.25 -18.46
C LEU A 77 38.76 -43.95 -18.47
N GLN A 78 37.93 -44.84 -17.92
CA GLN A 78 36.49 -44.63 -17.83
C GLN A 78 36.15 -43.73 -16.65
N ALA A 79 36.72 -43.99 -15.46
CA ALA A 79 36.60 -43.13 -14.29
C ALA A 79 37.11 -41.70 -14.55
N LEU A 80 38.21 -41.55 -15.31
CA LEU A 80 38.74 -40.24 -15.68
C LEU A 80 37.82 -39.46 -16.65
N LYS A 81 37.07 -40.16 -17.52
CA LYS A 81 36.04 -39.50 -18.34
C LYS A 81 34.83 -39.11 -17.50
N GLU A 82 34.35 -40.01 -16.66
CA GLU A 82 33.18 -39.80 -15.82
C GLU A 82 33.41 -38.60 -14.88
N ALA A 83 34.57 -38.52 -14.23
CA ALA A 83 34.95 -37.35 -13.43
C ALA A 83 35.08 -36.06 -14.26
N HIS A 84 35.54 -36.12 -15.51
CA HIS A 84 35.63 -34.95 -16.39
C HIS A 84 34.25 -34.50 -16.92
N ASP A 85 33.36 -35.43 -17.26
CA ASP A 85 31.99 -35.16 -17.66
C ASP A 85 31.15 -34.64 -16.47
N GLU A 86 31.49 -35.02 -15.24
CA GLU A 86 30.97 -34.44 -13.99
C GLU A 86 31.49 -33.01 -13.75
N GLU A 87 32.80 -32.76 -13.85
CA GLU A 87 33.37 -31.39 -13.78
C GLU A 87 32.73 -30.46 -14.82
N VAL A 88 32.59 -30.93 -16.07
CA VAL A 88 31.95 -30.17 -17.15
C VAL A 88 30.47 -29.91 -16.87
N GLN A 89 29.74 -30.88 -16.32
CA GLN A 89 28.34 -30.68 -15.91
C GLN A 89 28.21 -29.68 -14.75
N GLN A 90 29.08 -29.75 -13.73
CA GLN A 90 29.08 -28.78 -12.63
C GLN A 90 29.39 -27.36 -13.12
N ILE A 91 30.39 -27.19 -14.00
CA ILE A 91 30.70 -25.88 -14.60
C ILE A 91 29.51 -25.37 -15.42
N LEU A 92 28.78 -26.25 -16.11
CA LEU A 92 27.58 -25.89 -16.87
C LEU A 92 26.37 -25.54 -15.99
N SER A 93 26.17 -26.19 -14.83
CA SER A 93 25.12 -25.82 -13.89
C SER A 93 25.44 -24.51 -13.18
N GLU A 94 26.65 -24.37 -12.63
CA GLU A 94 27.11 -23.14 -11.97
C GLU A 94 27.06 -21.91 -12.90
N THR A 95 27.35 -22.08 -14.19
CA THR A 95 27.25 -20.97 -15.15
C THR A 95 25.80 -20.67 -15.54
N GLN A 96 24.92 -21.67 -15.62
CA GLN A 96 23.49 -21.45 -15.82
C GLN A 96 22.84 -20.73 -14.63
N GLU A 97 23.16 -21.11 -13.39
CA GLU A 97 22.68 -20.44 -12.18
C GLU A 97 23.13 -18.97 -12.13
N LYS A 98 24.42 -18.70 -12.41
CA LYS A 98 24.96 -17.33 -12.47
C LYS A 98 24.31 -16.50 -13.58
N ILE A 99 24.00 -17.10 -14.74
CA ILE A 99 23.25 -16.44 -15.82
C ILE A 99 21.82 -16.12 -15.38
N LEU A 100 21.12 -17.05 -14.72
CA LEU A 100 19.77 -16.82 -14.20
C LEU A 100 19.74 -15.73 -13.12
N GLU A 101 20.71 -15.71 -12.20
CA GLU A 101 20.87 -14.60 -11.24
C GLU A 101 21.06 -13.25 -11.94
N TYR A 102 21.92 -13.18 -12.97
CA TYR A 102 22.11 -11.93 -13.72
C TYR A 102 20.85 -11.52 -14.48
N GLN A 103 20.07 -12.47 -15.02
CA GLN A 103 18.79 -12.15 -15.67
C GLN A 103 17.76 -11.62 -14.68
N ILE A 104 17.60 -12.25 -13.50
CA ILE A 104 16.71 -11.76 -12.43
C ILE A 104 17.09 -10.34 -12.01
N ARG A 105 18.38 -10.08 -11.76
CA ARG A 105 18.87 -8.74 -11.38
C ARG A 105 18.69 -7.70 -12.49
N ILE A 106 18.80 -8.09 -13.77
CA ILE A 106 18.51 -7.21 -14.91
C ILE A 106 17.02 -6.90 -14.99
N ASP A 107 16.15 -7.90 -14.84
CA ASP A 107 14.69 -7.70 -14.87
C ASP A 107 14.25 -6.78 -13.71
N GLU A 108 14.75 -7.02 -12.49
CA GLU A 108 14.60 -6.13 -11.32
C GLU A 108 15.10 -4.70 -11.60
N GLU A 109 16.26 -4.54 -12.24
CA GLU A 109 16.78 -3.23 -12.61
C GLU A 109 15.87 -2.53 -13.64
N THR A 110 15.30 -3.27 -14.60
CA THR A 110 14.34 -2.68 -15.55
C THR A 110 13.02 -2.31 -14.90
N ASP A 111 12.53 -3.07 -13.91
CA ASP A 111 11.36 -2.73 -13.10
C ASP A 111 11.61 -1.46 -12.29
N LEU A 112 12.78 -1.36 -11.64
CA LEU A 112 13.19 -0.17 -10.89
C LEU A 112 13.34 1.05 -11.80
N ARG A 113 13.96 0.92 -12.97
CA ARG A 113 14.09 2.00 -13.98
C ARG A 113 12.71 2.46 -14.47
N ARG A 114 11.79 1.54 -14.81
CA ARG A 114 10.41 1.87 -15.22
C ARG A 114 9.63 2.55 -14.09
N ARG A 115 9.85 2.13 -12.84
CA ARG A 115 9.21 2.75 -11.66
C ARG A 115 9.77 4.14 -11.35
N LEU A 116 11.07 4.36 -11.55
CA LEU A 116 11.69 5.69 -11.45
C LEU A 116 11.15 6.63 -12.52
N GLN A 117 11.11 6.21 -13.79
CA GLN A 117 10.52 7.02 -14.87
C GLN A 117 9.06 7.41 -14.59
N SER A 118 8.23 6.47 -14.12
CA SER A 118 6.84 6.78 -13.76
C SER A 118 6.72 7.75 -12.58
N LEU A 119 7.64 7.69 -11.61
CA LEU A 119 7.71 8.65 -10.50
C LEU A 119 8.18 10.03 -10.98
N GLU A 120 9.20 10.10 -11.85
CA GLU A 120 9.70 11.32 -12.47
C GLU A 120 8.62 12.00 -13.31
N GLU A 121 7.93 11.27 -14.19
CA GLU A 121 6.77 11.76 -14.95
C GLU A 121 5.67 12.32 -14.03
N SER A 122 5.35 11.61 -12.93
CA SER A 122 4.35 12.07 -11.96
C SER A 122 4.79 13.34 -11.23
N ALA A 123 6.07 13.46 -10.88
CA ALA A 123 6.63 14.62 -10.21
C ALA A 123 6.68 15.84 -11.15
N GLU A 124 7.04 15.65 -12.43
CA GLU A 124 6.96 16.70 -13.43
C GLU A 124 5.50 17.15 -13.68
N LEU A 125 4.54 16.22 -13.73
CA LEU A 125 3.11 16.55 -13.87
C LEU A 125 2.60 17.34 -12.67
N HIS A 126 3.00 16.99 -11.45
CA HIS A 126 2.70 17.77 -10.24
C HIS A 126 3.34 19.16 -10.27
N GLU A 127 4.60 19.30 -10.71
CA GLU A 127 5.24 20.61 -10.88
C GLU A 127 4.59 21.45 -12.00
N ARG A 128 4.17 20.84 -13.11
CA ARG A 128 3.38 21.51 -14.17
C ARG A 128 2.05 22.04 -13.63
N ALA A 129 1.28 21.20 -12.93
CA ALA A 129 0.01 21.58 -12.32
C ALA A 129 0.17 22.68 -11.25
N LYS A 130 1.23 22.60 -10.42
CA LYS A 130 1.58 23.62 -9.43
C LYS A 130 1.91 24.96 -10.09
N ARG A 131 2.67 24.97 -11.19
CA ARG A 131 2.99 26.19 -11.95
C ARG A 131 1.74 26.79 -12.62
N GLN A 132 0.84 25.95 -13.13
CA GLN A 132 -0.46 26.38 -13.65
C GLN A 132 -1.31 27.03 -12.56
N ALA A 133 -1.47 26.39 -11.40
CA ALA A 133 -2.24 26.94 -10.27
C ALA A 133 -1.65 28.26 -9.74
N LEU A 134 -0.31 28.41 -9.73
CA LEU A 134 0.36 29.67 -9.38
C LEU A 134 0.10 30.76 -10.42
N ALA A 135 0.18 30.45 -11.71
CA ALA A 135 -0.10 31.40 -12.80
C ALA A 135 -1.59 31.83 -12.82
N GLU A 136 -2.52 30.91 -12.56
CA GLU A 136 -3.94 31.20 -12.40
C GLU A 136 -4.21 32.11 -11.18
N PHE A 137 -3.52 31.86 -10.06
CA PHE A 137 -3.60 32.71 -8.87
C PHE A 137 -3.02 34.11 -9.10
N GLU A 138 -1.89 34.22 -9.81
CA GLU A 138 -1.31 35.51 -10.20
C GLU A 138 -2.20 36.29 -11.18
N ALA A 139 -2.81 35.62 -12.16
CA ALA A 139 -3.78 36.22 -13.08
C ALA A 139 -5.04 36.69 -12.34
N TYR A 140 -5.56 35.89 -11.39
CA TYR A 140 -6.67 36.29 -10.53
C TYR A 140 -6.30 37.51 -9.66
N ARG A 141 -5.10 37.53 -9.06
CA ARG A 141 -4.60 38.69 -8.30
C ARG A 141 -4.55 39.95 -9.16
N GLN A 142 -3.97 39.86 -10.37
CA GLN A 142 -3.91 40.98 -11.32
C GLN A 142 -5.32 41.46 -11.74
N HIS A 143 -6.27 40.54 -11.92
CA HIS A 143 -7.67 40.90 -12.22
C HIS A 143 -8.34 41.63 -11.03
N VAL A 144 -8.10 41.19 -9.79
CA VAL A 144 -8.61 41.88 -8.59
C VAL A 144 -7.98 43.26 -8.43
N GLU A 145 -6.66 43.37 -8.57
CA GLU A 145 -5.93 44.66 -8.51
C GLU A 145 -6.38 45.62 -9.61
N GLY A 146 -6.56 45.14 -10.84
CA GLY A 146 -7.10 45.92 -11.96
C GLY A 146 -8.56 46.34 -11.75
N SER A 147 -9.40 45.47 -11.18
CA SER A 147 -10.78 45.80 -10.83
C SER A 147 -10.87 46.85 -9.71
N GLN A 148 -10.01 46.75 -8.70
CA GLN A 148 -9.90 47.74 -7.61
C GLN A 148 -9.50 49.11 -8.17
N LEU A 149 -8.45 49.15 -9.01
CA LEU A 149 -8.01 50.38 -9.68
C LEU A 149 -9.12 50.98 -10.56
N CYS A 150 -9.91 50.15 -11.26
CA CYS A 150 -11.07 50.63 -12.02
C CYS A 150 -12.14 51.25 -11.12
N THR A 151 -12.43 50.67 -9.95
CA THR A 151 -13.38 51.27 -8.99
C THR A 151 -12.84 52.55 -8.34
N GLU A 152 -11.54 52.65 -8.06
CA GLU A 152 -10.90 53.88 -7.57
C GLU A 152 -10.92 55.00 -8.62
N VAL A 153 -10.70 54.66 -9.90
CA VAL A 153 -10.85 55.59 -11.03
C VAL A 153 -12.31 56.04 -11.18
N GLN A 154 -13.29 55.15 -11.02
CA GLN A 154 -14.71 55.53 -11.03
C GLN A 154 -15.09 56.42 -9.84
N HIS A 155 -14.61 56.13 -8.63
CA HIS A 155 -14.85 56.95 -7.44
C HIS A 155 -14.22 58.34 -7.56
N THR A 156 -12.98 58.43 -8.06
CA THR A 156 -12.32 59.73 -8.31
C THR A 156 -12.99 60.51 -9.44
N GLN A 157 -13.45 59.86 -10.51
CA GLN A 157 -14.29 60.49 -11.55
C GLN A 157 -15.61 61.02 -11.00
N HIS A 158 -16.30 60.27 -10.12
CA HIS A 158 -17.51 60.74 -9.45
C HIS A 158 -17.26 61.95 -8.53
N ILE A 159 -16.13 61.97 -7.81
CA ILE A 159 -15.73 63.12 -6.99
C ILE A 159 -15.47 64.34 -7.87
N ILE A 160 -14.76 64.17 -9.00
CA ILE A 160 -14.48 65.25 -9.96
C ILE A 160 -15.78 65.79 -10.56
N ALA A 161 -16.72 64.92 -10.97
CA ALA A 161 -18.03 65.33 -11.47
C ALA A 161 -18.83 66.12 -10.42
N ALA A 162 -18.92 65.62 -9.18
CA ALA A 162 -19.61 66.30 -8.09
C ALA A 162 -18.96 67.66 -7.73
N SER A 163 -17.64 67.81 -7.86
CA SER A 163 -16.99 69.12 -7.72
C SER A 163 -17.29 70.06 -8.90
N GLY A 164 -17.40 69.54 -10.12
CA GLY A 164 -17.80 70.33 -11.30
C GLY A 164 -19.24 70.85 -11.20
N GLU A 165 -20.17 70.01 -10.76
CA GLU A 165 -21.56 70.39 -10.46
C GLU A 165 -21.63 71.47 -9.36
N ALA A 166 -20.78 71.38 -8.33
CA ALA A 166 -20.68 72.40 -7.29
C ALA A 166 -20.09 73.73 -7.80
N GLU A 167 -19.08 73.70 -8.68
CA GLU A 167 -18.53 74.90 -9.34
C GLU A 167 -19.53 75.53 -10.33
N GLU A 168 -20.37 74.73 -10.99
CA GLU A 168 -21.45 75.21 -11.85
C GLU A 168 -22.55 75.91 -11.03
N MET A 169 -23.04 75.29 -9.95
CA MET A 169 -23.98 75.94 -9.01
C MET A 169 -23.42 77.23 -8.39
N CYS A 170 -22.11 77.30 -8.11
CA CYS A 170 -21.47 78.53 -7.65
C CYS A 170 -21.49 79.64 -8.73
N ARG A 171 -21.23 79.31 -10.00
CA ARG A 171 -21.32 80.25 -11.12
C ARG A 171 -22.75 80.74 -11.35
N ASP A 172 -23.74 79.84 -11.34
CA ASP A 172 -25.16 80.20 -11.45
C ASP A 172 -25.60 81.19 -10.35
N PHE A 173 -25.07 81.00 -9.13
CA PHE A 173 -25.31 81.90 -8.01
C PHE A 173 -24.59 83.25 -8.17
N GLU A 174 -23.36 83.28 -8.68
CA GLU A 174 -22.64 84.51 -9.00
C GLU A 174 -23.29 85.31 -10.15
N GLU A 175 -23.76 84.65 -11.20
CA GLU A 175 -24.54 85.27 -12.28
C GLU A 175 -25.88 85.80 -11.77
N SER A 176 -26.58 85.02 -10.93
CA SER A 176 -27.81 85.47 -10.25
C SER A 176 -27.58 86.72 -9.41
N LEU A 177 -26.46 86.78 -8.66
CA LEU A 177 -26.05 87.97 -7.91
C LEU A 177 -25.66 89.15 -8.84
N HIS A 178 -25.12 88.89 -10.02
CA HIS A 178 -24.81 89.93 -11.02
C HIS A 178 -26.10 90.52 -11.62
N VAL A 179 -27.05 89.68 -12.02
CA VAL A 179 -28.38 90.10 -12.52
C VAL A 179 -29.16 90.87 -11.44
N PHE A 180 -29.06 90.44 -10.17
CA PHE A 180 -29.67 91.16 -9.04
C PHE A 180 -29.04 92.55 -8.80
N LYS A 181 -27.71 92.67 -8.96
CA LYS A 181 -27.03 93.99 -8.92
C LYS A 181 -27.47 94.89 -10.08
N GLN A 182 -27.54 94.34 -11.30
CA GLN A 182 -27.92 95.09 -12.50
C GLN A 182 -29.38 95.59 -12.45
N THR A 183 -30.31 94.76 -11.98
CA THR A 183 -31.72 95.15 -11.79
C THR A 183 -31.89 96.19 -10.68
N ARG A 184 -31.12 96.09 -9.59
CA ARG A 184 -31.06 97.13 -8.56
C ARG A 184 -30.60 98.49 -9.14
N SER A 185 -29.54 98.51 -9.96
CA SER A 185 -29.06 99.77 -10.55
C SER A 185 -30.08 100.42 -11.49
N ARG A 186 -30.89 99.64 -12.24
CA ARG A 186 -32.02 100.20 -13.01
C ARG A 186 -33.05 100.87 -12.10
N LEU A 187 -33.48 100.20 -11.03
CA LEU A 187 -34.41 100.75 -10.04
C LEU A 187 -33.89 101.98 -9.29
N GLU A 188 -32.56 102.19 -9.26
CA GLU A 188 -31.94 103.41 -8.73
C GLU A 188 -31.93 104.53 -9.79
N CYS A 189 -31.73 104.23 -11.08
CA CYS A 189 -31.87 105.20 -12.19
C CYS A 189 -33.32 105.68 -12.41
N ASP A 190 -34.30 104.77 -12.42
CA ASP A 190 -35.71 105.12 -12.70
C ASP A 190 -36.27 106.12 -11.65
N LYS A 191 -35.77 106.04 -10.42
CA LYS A 191 -36.07 107.00 -9.34
C LYS A 191 -35.46 108.38 -9.55
N CYS A 192 -34.35 108.51 -10.28
CA CYS A 192 -33.78 109.81 -10.60
C CYS A 192 -34.64 110.53 -11.65
N CYS A 193 -34.98 109.87 -12.76
CA CYS A 193 -35.77 110.47 -13.84
C CYS A 193 -37.14 110.97 -13.35
N THR A 194 -37.87 110.15 -12.58
CA THR A 194 -39.17 110.52 -12.01
C THR A 194 -39.13 111.69 -11.00
N LEU A 195 -37.97 111.96 -10.38
CA LEU A 195 -37.78 113.15 -9.53
C LEU A 195 -37.49 114.41 -10.34
N GLU A 196 -36.84 114.30 -11.49
CA GLU A 196 -36.58 115.43 -12.39
C GLU A 196 -37.86 115.88 -13.11
N GLU A 197 -38.71 114.94 -13.53
CA GLU A 197 -40.02 115.24 -14.14
C GLU A 197 -40.96 115.98 -13.16
N LEU A 198 -41.01 115.56 -11.89
CA LEU A 198 -41.79 116.23 -10.84
C LEU A 198 -41.27 117.63 -10.48
N LEU A 199 -39.99 117.92 -10.72
CA LEU A 199 -39.41 119.26 -10.53
C LEU A 199 -39.66 120.20 -11.72
N HIS A 200 -39.90 119.67 -12.92
CA HIS A 200 -40.29 120.49 -14.08
C HIS A 200 -41.77 120.89 -14.07
N ALA A 201 -42.65 120.01 -13.57
CA ALA A 201 -44.10 120.23 -13.59
C ALA A 201 -44.63 121.30 -12.59
N HIS A 202 -43.76 121.97 -11.84
CA HIS A 202 -44.14 122.86 -10.73
C HIS A 202 -43.89 124.36 -10.98
N ALA A 203 -43.56 124.74 -12.22
CA ALA A 203 -43.08 126.08 -12.58
C ALA A 203 -43.81 126.72 -13.78
N GLU A 204 -45.13 126.90 -13.70
CA GLU A 204 -45.88 127.98 -14.40
C GLU A 204 -47.34 128.08 -13.89
N GLU A 205 -47.64 129.13 -13.10
CA GLU A 205 -48.99 129.69 -12.89
C GLU A 205 -49.06 131.00 -13.71
N PRO A 206 -50.22 131.45 -14.24
CA PRO A 206 -51.11 132.28 -13.41
C PRO A 206 -52.64 132.33 -13.73
N GLU A 207 -53.40 132.70 -12.71
CA GLU A 207 -54.59 133.61 -12.68
C GLU A 207 -55.76 133.50 -13.70
N GLU A 208 -56.93 133.09 -13.17
CA GLU A 208 -58.20 133.86 -13.02
C GLU A 208 -58.75 134.82 -14.13
N PRO A 209 -60.09 135.11 -14.16
CA PRO A 209 -61.24 134.30 -13.71
C PRO A 209 -62.52 134.44 -14.60
N SER A 210 -63.63 133.85 -14.12
CA SER A 210 -65.02 134.35 -14.31
C SER A 210 -65.73 134.23 -15.68
N LEU A 211 -66.12 133.01 -16.06
CA LEU A 211 -67.49 132.73 -16.58
C LEU A 211 -67.89 131.23 -16.47
N LEU A 212 -67.31 130.52 -15.50
CA LEU A 212 -66.85 129.15 -15.75
C LEU A 212 -67.67 128.00 -15.11
N HIS A 213 -68.61 128.27 -14.21
CA HIS A 213 -69.30 127.23 -13.41
C HIS A 213 -70.46 126.50 -14.12
N ARG A 214 -70.26 126.13 -15.38
CA ARG A 214 -71.08 125.11 -16.08
C ARG A 214 -70.25 124.29 -17.06
N ALA A 215 -69.46 124.97 -17.90
CA ALA A 215 -68.51 124.31 -18.79
C ALA A 215 -67.42 123.56 -17.99
N GLU A 216 -66.90 124.11 -16.89
CA GLU A 216 -65.98 123.38 -16.01
C GLU A 216 -66.65 122.17 -15.35
N ALA A 217 -67.93 122.24 -15.01
CA ALA A 217 -68.62 121.11 -14.39
C ALA A 217 -68.76 119.95 -15.39
N GLU A 218 -69.01 120.26 -16.67
CA GLU A 218 -69.10 119.29 -17.76
C GLU A 218 -67.70 118.75 -18.12
N SER A 219 -66.67 119.59 -18.26
CA SER A 219 -65.30 119.13 -18.56
C SER A 219 -64.61 118.41 -17.40
N LEU A 220 -64.90 118.77 -16.14
CA LEU A 220 -64.43 118.01 -14.97
C LEU A 220 -65.16 116.67 -14.83
N VAL A 221 -66.41 116.55 -15.30
CA VAL A 221 -67.09 115.25 -15.41
C VAL A 221 -66.43 114.41 -16.49
N GLU A 222 -66.19 114.94 -17.69
CA GLU A 222 -65.49 114.22 -18.76
C GLU A 222 -64.07 113.79 -18.34
N LEU A 223 -63.31 114.67 -17.65
CA LEU A 223 -62.00 114.33 -17.09
C LEU A 223 -62.08 113.29 -15.97
N MET A 224 -63.10 113.35 -15.10
CA MET A 224 -63.38 112.34 -14.07
C MET A 224 -63.89 111.00 -14.63
N GLU A 225 -64.44 110.98 -15.83
CA GLU A 225 -64.81 109.76 -16.56
C GLU A 225 -63.59 109.19 -17.31
N GLY A 226 -62.77 110.03 -17.95
CA GLY A 226 -61.47 109.65 -18.50
C GLY A 226 -60.56 109.02 -17.45
N LEU A 227 -60.31 109.72 -16.33
CA LEU A 227 -59.52 109.20 -15.21
C LEU A 227 -60.13 107.96 -14.55
N ARG A 228 -61.46 107.77 -14.59
CA ARG A 228 -62.10 106.51 -14.17
C ARG A 228 -61.78 105.37 -15.14
N GLN A 229 -61.88 105.60 -16.44
CA GLN A 229 -61.56 104.61 -17.46
C GLN A 229 -60.07 104.26 -17.45
N ASP A 230 -59.19 105.25 -17.32
CA ASP A 230 -57.73 105.02 -17.28
C ASP A 230 -57.35 104.27 -16.00
N ARG A 231 -57.93 104.61 -14.85
CA ARG A 231 -57.77 103.84 -13.60
C ARG A 231 -58.33 102.41 -13.73
N GLN A 232 -59.40 102.21 -14.49
CA GLN A 232 -59.97 100.88 -14.75
C GLN A 232 -59.06 100.07 -15.68
N ARG A 233 -58.63 100.61 -16.82
CA ARG A 233 -57.68 99.95 -17.74
C ARG A 233 -56.37 99.61 -17.03
N LEU A 234 -55.84 100.52 -16.20
CA LEU A 234 -54.64 100.28 -15.40
C LEU A 234 -54.84 99.16 -14.36
N ALA A 235 -56.03 99.08 -13.74
CA ALA A 235 -56.36 97.96 -12.84
C ALA A 235 -56.49 96.64 -13.60
N GLU A 236 -57.16 96.63 -14.76
CA GLU A 236 -57.29 95.47 -15.65
C GLU A 236 -55.91 95.00 -16.18
N GLU A 237 -54.99 95.92 -16.49
CA GLU A 237 -53.60 95.61 -16.84
C GLU A 237 -52.81 95.02 -15.67
N TYR A 238 -52.93 95.57 -14.46
CA TYR A 238 -52.27 94.99 -13.28
C TYR A 238 -52.85 93.63 -12.90
N GLU A 239 -54.17 93.42 -13.02
CA GLU A 239 -54.81 92.12 -12.83
C GLU A 239 -54.37 91.11 -13.90
N ALA A 240 -54.27 91.51 -15.16
CA ALA A 240 -53.73 90.67 -16.24
C ALA A 240 -52.28 90.24 -15.95
N ARG A 241 -51.37 91.19 -15.63
CA ARG A 241 -49.97 90.89 -15.29
C ARG A 241 -49.85 90.02 -14.03
N LEU A 242 -50.74 90.18 -13.04
CA LEU A 242 -50.82 89.30 -11.87
C LEU A 242 -51.33 87.89 -12.22
N CYS A 243 -52.25 87.75 -13.17
CA CYS A 243 -52.70 86.46 -13.68
C CYS A 243 -51.61 85.75 -14.51
N GLU A 244 -50.89 86.47 -15.36
CA GLU A 244 -49.73 85.93 -16.11
C GLU A 244 -48.62 85.47 -15.16
N ALA A 245 -48.26 86.28 -14.16
CA ALA A 245 -47.27 85.90 -13.15
C ALA A 245 -47.71 84.66 -12.34
N ARG A 246 -48.99 84.56 -11.97
CA ARG A 246 -49.54 83.37 -11.31
C ARG A 246 -49.44 82.13 -12.21
N ALA A 247 -49.86 82.24 -13.47
CA ALA A 247 -49.79 81.14 -14.43
C ALA A 247 -48.34 80.67 -14.68
N PHE A 248 -47.38 81.59 -14.70
CA PHE A 248 -45.94 81.26 -14.77
C PHE A 248 -45.48 80.49 -13.53
N TYR A 249 -45.75 80.98 -12.31
CA TYR A 249 -45.38 80.28 -11.08
C TYR A 249 -46.10 78.93 -10.92
N GLU A 250 -47.35 78.81 -11.39
CA GLU A 250 -48.07 77.53 -11.43
C GLU A 250 -47.41 76.55 -12.41
N HIS A 251 -47.03 77.01 -13.61
CA HIS A 251 -46.31 76.20 -14.60
C HIS A 251 -44.95 75.71 -14.07
N GLU A 252 -44.13 76.61 -13.50
CA GLU A 252 -42.85 76.26 -12.89
C GLU A 252 -43.02 75.28 -11.72
N LEU A 253 -44.01 75.50 -10.87
CA LEU A 253 -44.32 74.60 -9.76
C LEU A 253 -44.81 73.23 -10.26
N GLU A 254 -45.51 73.16 -11.39
CA GLU A 254 -45.84 71.88 -12.03
C GLU A 254 -44.63 71.22 -12.71
N ALA A 255 -43.73 71.98 -13.34
CA ALA A 255 -42.48 71.47 -13.90
C ALA A 255 -41.61 70.84 -12.81
N ALA A 256 -41.43 71.54 -11.68
CA ALA A 256 -40.74 71.02 -10.50
C ALA A 256 -41.42 69.76 -9.91
N LYS A 257 -42.77 69.70 -9.89
CA LYS A 257 -43.50 68.48 -9.49
C LYS A 257 -43.32 67.33 -10.50
N ARG A 258 -43.18 67.61 -11.79
CA ARG A 258 -42.91 66.60 -12.83
C ARG A 258 -41.49 66.04 -12.70
N THR A 259 -40.47 66.88 -12.53
CA THR A 259 -39.09 66.42 -12.31
C THR A 259 -38.93 65.68 -10.98
N GLN A 260 -39.59 66.13 -9.90
CA GLN A 260 -39.62 65.42 -8.62
C GLN A 260 -40.29 64.04 -8.72
N ARG A 261 -41.35 63.89 -9.55
CA ARG A 261 -41.96 62.58 -9.82
C ARG A 261 -41.03 61.68 -10.61
N LEU A 262 -40.41 62.18 -11.68
CA LEU A 262 -39.49 61.39 -12.51
C LEU A 262 -38.24 60.93 -11.73
N THR A 263 -37.70 61.75 -10.82
CA THR A 263 -36.58 61.35 -9.95
C THR A 263 -37.02 60.38 -8.85
N ALA A 264 -38.25 60.50 -8.31
CA ALA A 264 -38.81 59.49 -7.41
C ALA A 264 -39.07 58.16 -8.12
N GLU A 265 -39.55 58.17 -9.36
CA GLU A 265 -39.82 56.99 -10.18
C GLU A 265 -38.53 56.28 -10.61
N SER A 266 -37.49 57.03 -11.01
CA SER A 266 -36.19 56.45 -11.34
C SER A 266 -35.49 55.88 -10.09
N LEU A 267 -35.57 56.55 -8.94
CA LEU A 267 -35.05 56.04 -7.67
C LEU A 267 -35.83 54.82 -7.16
N LEU A 268 -37.13 54.70 -7.47
CA LEU A 268 -37.92 53.50 -7.23
C LEU A 268 -37.58 52.36 -8.21
N ALA A 269 -37.19 52.67 -9.45
CA ALA A 269 -36.68 51.67 -10.40
C ALA A 269 -35.32 51.13 -9.92
N TRP A 270 -34.38 52.00 -9.55
CA TRP A 270 -33.10 51.61 -8.96
C TRP A 270 -33.24 50.76 -7.69
N LYS A 271 -34.18 51.11 -6.79
CA LYS A 271 -34.46 50.28 -5.60
C LYS A 271 -35.08 48.92 -5.92
N LYS A 272 -35.71 48.74 -7.09
CA LYS A 272 -36.18 47.42 -7.54
C LYS A 272 -35.02 46.60 -8.09
N THR A 273 -34.19 47.14 -8.98
CA THR A 273 -33.03 46.43 -9.53
C THR A 273 -32.02 46.08 -8.44
N GLU A 274 -31.77 46.99 -7.49
CA GLU A 274 -30.96 46.73 -6.29
C GLU A 274 -31.54 45.58 -5.42
N ALA A 275 -32.87 45.52 -5.27
CA ALA A 275 -33.55 44.45 -4.53
C ALA A 275 -33.69 43.14 -5.32
N GLU A 276 -33.55 43.16 -6.65
CA GLU A 276 -33.52 42.00 -7.53
C GLU A 276 -32.10 41.40 -7.53
N LEU A 277 -31.07 42.21 -7.75
CA LEU A 277 -29.66 41.82 -7.58
C LEU A 277 -29.38 41.24 -6.19
N ARG A 278 -29.91 41.83 -5.11
CA ARG A 278 -29.79 41.26 -3.75
C ARG A 278 -30.40 39.85 -3.64
N LYS A 279 -31.51 39.55 -4.33
CA LYS A 279 -32.10 38.20 -4.35
C LYS A 279 -31.26 37.25 -5.18
N GLU A 280 -30.73 37.69 -6.31
CA GLU A 280 -29.83 36.89 -7.15
C GLU A 280 -28.57 36.51 -6.40
N PHE A 281 -27.92 37.45 -5.71
CA PHE A 281 -26.79 37.17 -4.82
C PHE A 281 -27.17 36.21 -3.69
N GLN A 282 -28.33 36.36 -3.04
CA GLN A 282 -28.80 35.40 -2.01
C GLN A 282 -29.07 34.00 -2.58
N VAL A 283 -29.57 33.89 -3.82
CA VAL A 283 -29.79 32.59 -4.50
C VAL A 283 -28.48 31.95 -4.91
N GLN A 284 -27.50 32.74 -5.39
CA GLN A 284 -26.15 32.28 -5.69
C GLN A 284 -25.41 31.84 -4.41
N GLU A 285 -25.44 32.64 -3.35
CA GLU A 285 -24.84 32.30 -2.05
C GLU A 285 -25.47 31.04 -1.47
N ALA A 286 -26.80 30.93 -1.43
CA ALA A 286 -27.48 29.71 -1.03
C ALA A 286 -27.15 28.52 -1.95
N GLY A 287 -26.81 28.76 -3.23
CA GLY A 287 -26.27 27.77 -4.16
C GLY A 287 -24.89 27.28 -3.74
N LEU A 288 -23.96 28.19 -3.49
CA LEU A 288 -22.60 27.91 -3.03
C LEU A 288 -22.58 27.23 -1.65
N GLN A 289 -23.40 27.70 -0.70
CA GLN A 289 -23.57 27.05 0.60
C GLN A 289 -24.08 25.60 0.47
N ARG A 290 -25.03 25.33 -0.45
CA ARG A 290 -25.49 23.96 -0.75
C ARG A 290 -24.42 23.12 -1.43
N ALA A 291 -23.62 23.70 -2.33
CA ALA A 291 -22.49 23.02 -2.97
C ALA A 291 -21.42 22.64 -1.94
N LEU A 292 -21.01 23.58 -1.08
CA LEU A 292 -20.10 23.33 0.03
C LEU A 292 -20.66 22.29 1.01
N GLY A 293 -21.98 22.29 1.26
CA GLY A 293 -22.66 21.25 2.02
C GLY A 293 -22.51 19.85 1.42
N LYS A 294 -22.68 19.71 0.10
CA LYS A 294 -22.42 18.45 -0.62
C LYS A 294 -20.96 18.03 -0.55
N MET A 295 -20.02 18.92 -0.89
CA MET A 295 -18.58 18.63 -0.85
C MET A 295 -18.12 18.21 0.55
N ARG A 296 -18.69 18.79 1.63
CA ARG A 296 -18.42 18.35 3.01
C ARG A 296 -18.96 16.95 3.30
N ALA A 297 -20.19 16.64 2.85
CA ALA A 297 -20.77 15.31 3.03
C ALA A 297 -20.02 14.24 2.20
N GLU A 298 -19.61 14.57 0.98
CA GLU A 298 -18.79 13.70 0.13
C GLU A 298 -17.40 13.47 0.73
N LEU A 299 -16.77 14.51 1.31
CA LEU A 299 -15.51 14.37 2.05
C LEU A 299 -15.66 13.50 3.30
N GLN A 300 -16.76 13.64 4.07
CA GLN A 300 -17.05 12.76 5.21
C GLN A 300 -17.23 11.30 4.75
N ARG A 301 -18.01 11.07 3.69
CA ARG A 301 -18.22 9.74 3.08
C ARG A 301 -16.89 9.11 2.63
N VAL A 302 -15.99 9.87 2.02
CA VAL A 302 -14.64 9.39 1.63
C VAL A 302 -13.75 9.12 2.85
N GLN A 303 -13.85 9.91 3.92
CA GLN A 303 -13.15 9.63 5.19
C GLN A 303 -13.68 8.37 5.89
N GLU A 304 -14.98 8.10 5.78
CA GLU A 304 -15.62 6.88 6.29
C GLU A 304 -15.22 5.65 5.46
N GLU A 305 -15.22 5.74 4.12
CA GLU A 305 -14.69 4.70 3.24
C GLU A 305 -13.20 4.43 3.49
N ALA A 306 -12.40 5.48 3.71
CA ALA A 306 -10.98 5.34 4.06
C ALA A 306 -10.80 4.62 5.41
N ARG A 307 -11.62 4.93 6.43
CA ARG A 307 -11.62 4.20 7.70
C ARG A 307 -12.05 2.74 7.53
N GLU A 308 -13.13 2.48 6.79
CA GLU A 308 -13.56 1.12 6.51
C GLU A 308 -12.48 0.30 5.80
N ASN A 309 -11.78 0.90 4.83
CA ASN A 309 -10.72 0.23 4.09
C ASN A 309 -9.46 0.03 4.94
N TRP A 310 -9.12 0.97 5.83
CA TRP A 310 -8.09 0.77 6.85
C TRP A 310 -8.46 -0.35 7.83
N GLU A 311 -9.71 -0.41 8.30
CA GLU A 311 -10.19 -1.51 9.14
C GLU A 311 -10.17 -2.86 8.42
N LYS A 312 -10.59 -2.92 7.14
CA LYS A 312 -10.52 -4.13 6.32
C LYS A 312 -9.06 -4.58 6.16
N SER A 313 -8.14 -3.66 5.88
CA SER A 313 -6.70 -3.93 5.78
C SER A 313 -6.11 -4.41 7.11
N ASN A 314 -6.53 -3.86 8.25
CA ASN A 314 -6.05 -4.25 9.57
C ASN A 314 -6.61 -5.62 10.00
N ARG A 315 -7.87 -5.94 9.66
CA ARG A 315 -8.46 -7.28 9.79
C ARG A 315 -7.76 -8.31 8.89
N GLN A 316 -7.34 -7.91 7.69
CA GLN A 316 -6.53 -8.75 6.81
C GLN A 316 -5.12 -8.96 7.37
N GLN A 317 -4.47 -7.92 7.90
CA GLN A 317 -3.15 -8.04 8.53
C GLN A 317 -3.18 -8.94 9.78
N THR A 318 -4.20 -8.81 10.64
CA THR A 318 -4.34 -9.73 11.79
C THR A 318 -4.63 -11.17 11.36
N SER A 319 -5.38 -11.37 10.27
CA SER A 319 -5.55 -12.69 9.65
C SER A 319 -4.26 -13.24 9.01
N LEU A 320 -3.39 -12.38 8.48
CA LEU A 320 -2.08 -12.76 7.97
C LEU A 320 -1.15 -13.17 9.12
N ASN A 321 -1.00 -12.32 10.14
CA ASN A 321 -0.15 -12.58 11.31
C ASN A 321 -0.54 -13.88 12.05
N THR A 322 -1.83 -14.23 12.07
CA THR A 322 -2.31 -15.50 12.64
C THR A 322 -2.01 -16.69 11.72
N ALA A 323 -2.17 -16.56 10.41
CA ALA A 323 -1.74 -17.58 9.45
C ALA A 323 -0.22 -17.80 9.50
N GLU A 324 0.59 -16.74 9.56
CA GLU A 324 2.05 -16.79 9.76
C GLU A 324 2.41 -17.50 11.07
N SER A 325 1.64 -17.30 12.15
CA SER A 325 1.88 -18.03 13.40
C SER A 325 1.58 -19.51 13.28
N ILE A 326 0.48 -19.87 12.60
CA ILE A 326 0.16 -21.28 12.30
C ILE A 326 1.24 -21.90 11.40
N ILE A 327 1.76 -21.17 10.42
CA ILE A 327 2.85 -21.61 9.55
C ILE A 327 4.14 -21.82 10.36
N ARG A 328 4.47 -20.93 11.30
CA ARG A 328 5.63 -21.11 12.21
C ARG A 328 5.47 -22.31 13.14
N ASP A 329 4.27 -22.53 13.70
CA ASP A 329 3.98 -23.72 14.51
C ASP A 329 3.99 -25.02 13.70
N LEU A 330 3.65 -24.98 12.41
CA LEU A 330 3.75 -26.12 11.49
C LEU A 330 5.19 -26.40 11.05
N HIS A 331 6.02 -25.37 10.85
CA HIS A 331 7.46 -25.56 10.62
C HIS A 331 8.10 -26.21 11.84
N ARG A 332 7.87 -25.67 13.06
CA ARG A 332 8.38 -26.27 14.29
C ARG A 332 7.95 -27.74 14.46
N GLN A 333 6.71 -28.09 14.11
CA GLN A 333 6.25 -29.49 14.12
C GLN A 333 6.91 -30.36 13.04
N LEU A 334 7.28 -29.79 11.90
CA LEU A 334 8.05 -30.47 10.85
C LEU A 334 9.49 -30.69 11.31
N ASP A 335 10.12 -29.70 11.93
CA ASP A 335 11.48 -29.76 12.46
C ASP A 335 11.57 -30.78 13.61
N GLU A 336 10.61 -30.77 14.53
CA GLU A 336 10.43 -31.78 15.59
C GLU A 336 10.29 -33.20 14.98
N ALA A 337 9.50 -33.36 13.90
CA ALA A 337 9.34 -34.64 13.21
C ALA A 337 10.57 -35.07 12.39
N VAL A 338 11.38 -34.13 11.91
CA VAL A 338 12.68 -34.41 11.26
C VAL A 338 13.69 -34.87 12.30
N GLN A 339 13.79 -34.20 13.44
CA GLN A 339 14.66 -34.63 14.55
C GLN A 339 14.26 -36.02 15.09
N ASP A 340 12.97 -36.30 15.29
CA ASP A 340 12.50 -37.64 15.67
C ASP A 340 12.83 -38.69 14.59
N ARG A 341 12.79 -38.32 13.31
CA ARG A 341 13.22 -39.20 12.21
C ARG A 341 14.73 -39.46 12.21
N GLU A 342 15.55 -38.46 12.49
CA GLU A 342 17.00 -38.60 12.62
C GLU A 342 17.36 -39.46 13.83
N ILE A 343 16.74 -39.23 14.98
CA ILE A 343 16.90 -40.04 16.20
C ILE A 343 16.50 -41.51 15.94
N THR A 344 15.43 -41.76 15.17
CA THR A 344 15.04 -43.13 14.81
C THR A 344 15.95 -43.76 13.74
N ALA A 345 16.53 -42.97 12.83
CA ALA A 345 17.54 -43.44 11.88
C ALA A 345 18.86 -43.82 12.56
N ILE A 346 19.34 -43.00 13.52
CA ILE A 346 20.51 -43.30 14.35
C ILE A 346 20.29 -44.61 15.13
N ARG A 347 19.14 -44.77 15.80
CA ARG A 347 18.80 -46.02 16.51
C ARG A 347 18.72 -47.24 15.58
N LEU A 348 18.24 -47.07 14.35
CA LEU A 348 18.24 -48.14 13.36
C LEU A 348 19.68 -48.54 13.01
N GLN A 349 20.54 -47.56 12.71
CA GLN A 349 21.96 -47.78 12.44
C GLN A 349 22.71 -48.43 13.63
N GLU A 350 22.40 -48.04 14.87
CA GLU A 350 22.90 -48.71 16.08
C GLU A 350 22.49 -50.20 16.10
N THR A 351 21.22 -50.51 15.82
CA THR A 351 20.77 -51.91 15.77
C THR A 351 21.34 -52.71 14.59
N ASP A 352 21.57 -52.08 13.43
CA ASP A 352 22.26 -52.73 12.31
C ASP A 352 23.72 -53.03 12.66
N CYS A 353 24.43 -52.11 13.34
CA CYS A 353 25.77 -52.36 13.87
C CYS A 353 25.79 -53.52 14.89
N GLU A 354 24.80 -53.61 15.77
CA GLU A 354 24.67 -54.76 16.70
C GLU A 354 24.40 -56.08 15.96
N LEU A 355 23.58 -56.05 14.89
CA LEU A 355 23.29 -57.20 14.04
C LEU A 355 24.53 -57.66 13.28
N GLU A 356 25.33 -56.75 12.70
CA GLU A 356 26.61 -57.09 12.06
C GLU A 356 27.60 -57.65 13.08
N ALA A 357 27.74 -57.03 14.24
CA ALA A 357 28.57 -57.57 15.33
C ALA A 357 28.08 -58.95 15.82
N SER A 358 26.79 -59.26 15.71
CA SER A 358 26.25 -60.61 15.99
C SER A 358 26.57 -61.61 14.87
N ARG A 359 26.48 -61.18 13.61
CA ARG A 359 26.80 -61.96 12.41
C ARG A 359 28.27 -62.36 12.37
N ASP A 360 29.16 -61.43 12.70
CA ASP A 360 30.60 -61.70 12.81
C ASP A 360 30.92 -62.71 13.93
N ARG A 361 30.26 -62.61 15.09
CA ARG A 361 30.38 -63.62 16.15
C ARG A 361 29.93 -65.01 15.68
N VAL A 362 28.84 -65.11 14.92
CA VAL A 362 28.39 -66.37 14.31
C VAL A 362 29.37 -66.87 13.24
N GLN A 363 29.93 -65.98 12.42
CA GLN A 363 30.87 -66.34 11.36
C GLN A 363 32.23 -66.78 11.93
N GLN A 364 32.71 -66.15 13.00
CA GLN A 364 33.87 -66.59 13.78
C GLN A 364 33.63 -68.00 14.35
N GLN A 365 32.48 -68.25 14.98
CA GLN A 365 32.12 -69.59 15.46
C GLN A 365 32.07 -70.62 14.32
N ALA A 366 31.54 -70.27 13.14
CA ALA A 366 31.54 -71.15 11.97
C ALA A 366 32.97 -71.47 11.49
N THR A 367 33.88 -70.50 11.44
CA THR A 367 35.29 -70.75 11.11
C THR A 367 36.01 -71.58 12.16
N GLU A 368 35.71 -71.40 13.45
CA GLU A 368 36.29 -72.22 14.53
C GLU A 368 35.79 -73.68 14.46
N ILE A 369 34.51 -73.88 14.12
CA ILE A 369 33.92 -75.21 13.88
C ILE A 369 34.58 -75.88 12.66
N LEU A 370 34.80 -75.14 11.56
CA LEU A 370 35.52 -75.64 10.38
C LEU A 370 36.98 -75.99 10.71
N LEU A 371 37.67 -75.18 11.52
CA LEU A 371 39.03 -75.46 11.99
C LEU A 371 39.05 -76.76 12.81
N LYS A 372 38.15 -76.89 13.80
CA LYS A 372 38.01 -78.11 14.63
C LYS A 372 37.66 -79.34 13.78
N ALA A 373 36.78 -79.20 12.79
CA ALA A 373 36.47 -80.28 11.85
C ALA A 373 37.69 -80.69 11.00
N SER A 374 38.52 -79.73 10.56
CA SER A 374 39.77 -80.03 9.84
C SER A 374 40.80 -80.74 10.74
N GLN A 375 40.87 -80.37 12.03
CA GLN A 375 41.72 -81.03 13.03
C GLN A 375 41.25 -82.46 13.29
N VAL A 376 39.95 -82.70 13.47
CA VAL A 376 39.36 -84.05 13.57
C VAL A 376 39.63 -84.86 12.30
N GLY A 377 39.49 -84.26 11.11
CA GLY A 377 39.83 -84.91 9.84
C GLY A 377 41.31 -85.30 9.74
N SER A 378 42.22 -84.44 10.20
CA SER A 378 43.66 -84.75 10.24
C SER A 378 43.99 -85.85 11.25
N LEU A 379 43.37 -85.84 12.43
CA LEU A 379 43.50 -86.89 13.44
C LEU A 379 42.94 -88.23 12.95
N GLN A 380 41.83 -88.22 12.20
CA GLN A 380 41.24 -89.41 11.61
C GLN A 380 42.09 -89.95 10.44
N ALA A 381 42.70 -89.08 9.62
CA ALA A 381 43.68 -89.49 8.62
C ALA A 381 44.93 -90.12 9.29
N ILE A 382 45.43 -89.52 10.36
CA ILE A 382 46.54 -90.05 11.17
C ILE A 382 46.15 -91.42 11.77
N GLN A 383 44.96 -91.56 12.34
CA GLN A 383 44.43 -92.85 12.81
C GLN A 383 44.41 -93.89 11.68
N VAL A 384 43.89 -93.56 10.50
CA VAL A 384 43.86 -94.48 9.35
C VAL A 384 45.28 -94.89 8.93
N THR A 385 46.26 -93.99 8.96
CA THR A 385 47.67 -94.36 8.70
C THR A 385 48.30 -95.22 9.80
N TYR A 386 47.93 -95.02 11.08
CA TYR A 386 48.36 -95.91 12.16
C TYR A 386 47.67 -97.27 12.11
N GLU A 387 46.39 -97.36 11.71
CA GLU A 387 45.73 -98.63 11.48
C GLU A 387 46.26 -99.37 10.24
N ALA A 388 46.66 -98.65 9.19
CA ALA A 388 47.31 -99.24 8.02
C ALA A 388 48.68 -99.82 8.40
N SER A 389 49.54 -99.03 9.04
CA SER A 389 50.86 -99.48 9.50
C SER A 389 50.79 -100.52 10.63
N LEU A 390 49.74 -100.56 11.45
CA LEU A 390 49.47 -101.68 12.37
C LEU A 390 49.15 -102.98 11.60
N ARG A 391 48.33 -102.93 10.54
CA ARG A 391 48.05 -104.10 9.69
C ARG A 391 49.31 -104.57 8.96
N GLU A 392 50.17 -103.65 8.50
CA GLU A 392 51.49 -103.97 7.94
C GLU A 392 52.40 -104.62 8.99
N LEU A 393 52.49 -104.05 10.20
CA LEU A 393 53.26 -104.63 11.32
C LEU A 393 52.73 -105.99 11.78
N GLU A 394 51.42 -106.26 11.69
CA GLU A 394 50.85 -107.58 11.99
C GLU A 394 51.17 -108.61 10.88
N LEU A 395 51.21 -108.19 9.62
CA LEU A 395 51.72 -109.00 8.51
C LEU A 395 53.22 -109.27 8.65
N GLU A 396 54.05 -108.27 8.94
CA GLU A 396 55.49 -108.44 9.19
C GLU A 396 55.75 -109.33 10.42
N LYS A 397 55.00 -109.17 11.51
CA LYS A 397 55.05 -110.02 12.71
C LYS A 397 54.67 -111.48 12.44
N SER A 398 53.93 -111.77 11.36
CA SER A 398 53.72 -113.14 10.86
C SER A 398 54.94 -113.64 10.06
N CYS A 399 55.47 -112.82 9.14
CA CYS A 399 56.58 -113.18 8.24
C CYS A 399 57.93 -113.32 8.98
N LEU A 400 58.21 -112.46 9.96
CA LEU A 400 59.45 -112.46 10.74
C LEU A 400 59.57 -113.70 11.64
N LYS A 401 58.45 -114.23 12.16
CA LYS A 401 58.44 -115.48 12.94
C LYS A 401 58.97 -116.68 12.16
N GLU A 402 58.81 -116.71 10.84
CA GLU A 402 59.25 -117.80 9.97
C GLU A 402 60.65 -117.56 9.36
N LYS A 403 61.21 -116.36 9.56
CA LYS A 403 62.47 -115.90 8.98
C LYS A 403 63.61 -115.81 10.01
N VAL A 404 63.31 -115.55 11.29
CA VAL A 404 64.31 -115.57 12.37
C VAL A 404 64.97 -116.95 12.50
N HIS A 405 64.20 -118.03 12.42
CA HIS A 405 64.71 -119.41 12.55
C HIS A 405 65.64 -119.86 11.40
N ARG A 406 65.84 -119.05 10.36
CA ARG A 406 66.68 -119.37 9.18
C ARG A 406 67.80 -118.37 8.91
N LEU A 407 68.10 -117.46 9.84
CA LEU A 407 69.16 -116.44 9.69
C LEU A 407 70.21 -116.46 10.82
N GLU A 408 70.14 -117.41 11.73
CA GLU A 408 71.13 -117.57 12.82
C GLU A 408 72.40 -118.33 12.38
N GLU A 409 72.38 -119.06 11.26
CA GLU A 409 73.50 -119.96 10.88
C GLU A 409 74.53 -119.38 9.87
N GLU A 410 74.19 -118.38 9.04
CA GLU A 410 75.03 -118.03 7.88
C GLU A 410 75.72 -116.63 7.91
N ARG A 411 75.47 -115.77 8.90
CA ARG A 411 75.95 -114.36 8.86
C ARG A 411 77.37 -114.10 9.39
N GLY A 412 78.28 -115.07 9.25
CA GLY A 412 79.64 -115.00 9.81
C GLY A 412 80.75 -114.49 8.88
N ALA A 413 80.58 -114.52 7.55
CA ALA A 413 81.72 -114.57 6.62
C ALA A 413 81.87 -113.44 5.58
N VAL A 414 80.87 -112.57 5.35
CA VAL A 414 80.90 -111.60 4.23
C VAL A 414 80.34 -110.24 4.63
N LEU A 415 81.22 -109.22 4.77
CA LEU A 415 80.99 -107.79 4.48
C LEU A 415 82.23 -106.92 4.83
N SER A 416 83.30 -107.03 4.03
CA SER A 416 84.56 -106.29 4.24
C SER A 416 85.09 -105.61 2.97
N LYS A 417 84.19 -105.21 2.04
CA LYS A 417 84.60 -104.85 0.67
C LYS A 417 83.67 -103.88 -0.10
N SER A 418 83.20 -102.80 0.55
CA SER A 418 82.31 -101.81 -0.11
C SER A 418 82.48 -100.36 0.39
N GLN A 419 83.71 -99.83 0.38
CA GLN A 419 84.02 -98.42 0.71
C GLN A 419 85.32 -97.98 0.00
N ALA A 420 85.24 -97.63 -1.30
CA ALA A 420 86.44 -97.27 -2.10
C ALA A 420 86.19 -96.55 -3.46
N LEU A 421 85.01 -95.98 -3.77
CA LEU A 421 84.69 -95.54 -5.15
C LEU A 421 83.87 -94.23 -5.36
N ASP A 422 83.69 -93.37 -4.34
CA ASP A 422 82.90 -92.12 -4.51
C ASP A 422 83.72 -90.81 -4.64
N ASP A 423 85.02 -90.84 -4.36
CA ASP A 423 85.80 -89.60 -4.12
C ASP A 423 86.41 -88.95 -5.38
N GLN A 424 86.36 -89.60 -6.54
CA GLN A 424 87.19 -89.20 -7.70
C GLN A 424 86.48 -88.34 -8.78
N GLN A 425 85.34 -87.70 -8.46
CA GLN A 425 84.55 -86.91 -9.43
C GLN A 425 84.23 -85.46 -9.00
N LYS A 426 84.86 -84.91 -7.94
CA LYS A 426 84.49 -83.59 -7.39
C LYS A 426 85.50 -82.46 -7.58
N GLU A 427 86.73 -82.74 -8.02
CA GLU A 427 87.80 -81.72 -8.01
C GLU A 427 87.84 -80.80 -9.25
N GLU A 428 87.41 -81.25 -10.43
CA GLU A 428 87.55 -80.44 -11.67
C GLU A 428 86.69 -79.16 -11.71
N ILE A 429 85.59 -79.09 -10.94
CA ILE A 429 84.64 -77.96 -11.00
C ILE A 429 85.16 -76.72 -10.26
N LEU A 430 85.99 -76.89 -9.22
CA LEU A 430 86.41 -75.80 -8.33
C LEU A 430 87.47 -74.86 -8.91
N ALA A 431 88.11 -75.23 -10.04
CA ALA A 431 89.23 -74.45 -10.60
C ALA A 431 88.79 -73.12 -11.25
N LEU A 432 87.57 -73.04 -11.80
CA LEU A 432 87.17 -71.94 -12.69
C LEU A 432 86.64 -70.69 -11.96
N GLU A 433 86.14 -70.78 -10.73
CA GLU A 433 85.55 -69.61 -10.06
C GLU A 433 86.56 -68.69 -9.35
N LYS A 434 87.87 -68.98 -9.43
CA LYS A 434 88.88 -68.34 -8.57
C LYS A 434 89.35 -66.98 -9.07
N THR A 435 89.26 -66.72 -10.38
CA THR A 435 89.76 -65.49 -11.02
C THR A 435 88.79 -64.31 -10.95
N LEU A 436 87.48 -64.54 -11.07
CA LEU A 436 86.46 -63.49 -11.22
C LEU A 436 86.16 -62.65 -9.96
N ARG A 437 86.83 -62.92 -8.83
CA ARG A 437 86.51 -62.33 -7.51
C ARG A 437 87.42 -61.17 -7.07
N GLY A 438 88.44 -60.83 -7.85
CA GLY A 438 89.38 -59.75 -7.53
C GLY A 438 88.84 -58.34 -7.80
N GLU A 439 88.37 -58.11 -9.02
CA GLU A 439 88.09 -56.76 -9.55
C GLU A 439 86.91 -56.07 -8.88
N LYS A 440 85.86 -56.84 -8.52
CA LYS A 440 84.61 -56.29 -7.95
C LYS A 440 84.81 -55.46 -6.67
N LYS A 441 85.81 -55.80 -5.84
CA LYS A 441 86.07 -55.15 -4.54
C LYS A 441 86.75 -53.78 -4.64
N ALA A 442 87.23 -53.37 -5.82
CA ALA A 442 87.78 -52.03 -6.04
C ALA A 442 86.66 -50.99 -6.21
N HIS A 443 85.79 -51.20 -7.20
CA HIS A 443 84.72 -50.25 -7.55
C HIS A 443 83.69 -50.04 -6.44
N GLU A 444 83.44 -51.04 -5.58
CA GLU A 444 82.49 -50.91 -4.45
C GLU A 444 82.88 -49.77 -3.48
N LYS A 445 84.16 -49.39 -3.38
CA LYS A 445 84.62 -48.26 -2.54
C LYS A 445 84.58 -46.91 -3.25
N GLU A 446 84.86 -46.87 -4.55
CA GLU A 446 84.81 -45.63 -5.34
C GLU A 446 83.36 -45.12 -5.45
N VAL A 447 82.39 -46.04 -5.55
CA VAL A 447 80.96 -45.72 -5.59
C VAL A 447 80.45 -45.13 -4.27
N THR A 448 80.94 -45.56 -3.10
CA THR A 448 80.52 -44.99 -1.80
C THR A 448 81.04 -43.57 -1.61
N ASP A 449 82.31 -43.32 -1.95
CA ASP A 449 82.95 -42.01 -1.73
C ASP A 449 82.43 -40.92 -2.69
N MET A 450 81.91 -41.31 -3.86
CA MET A 450 81.22 -40.38 -4.77
C MET A 450 79.81 -40.04 -4.28
N ARG A 451 79.04 -41.01 -3.76
CA ARG A 451 77.69 -40.74 -3.21
C ARG A 451 77.72 -39.74 -2.06
N LEU A 452 78.67 -39.90 -1.13
CA LEU A 452 78.82 -39.02 0.04
C LEU A 452 79.23 -37.57 -0.33
N LYS A 453 79.76 -37.34 -1.54
CA LYS A 453 80.07 -35.98 -2.05
C LYS A 453 78.83 -35.33 -2.66
N TYR A 454 78.15 -36.03 -3.56
CA TYR A 454 76.90 -35.53 -4.17
C TYR A 454 75.84 -35.22 -3.12
N GLU A 455 75.68 -36.06 -2.10
CA GLU A 455 74.72 -35.84 -1.01
C GLU A 455 74.98 -34.49 -0.29
N LYS A 456 76.25 -34.19 0.02
CA LYS A 456 76.66 -32.91 0.65
C LYS A 456 76.49 -31.71 -0.26
N GLU A 457 76.67 -31.86 -1.57
CA GLU A 457 76.40 -30.79 -2.55
C GLU A 457 74.89 -30.53 -2.71
N THR A 458 74.05 -31.59 -2.70
CA THR A 458 72.59 -31.41 -2.78
C THR A 458 71.98 -30.76 -1.54
N VAL A 459 72.58 -30.94 -0.36
CA VAL A 459 72.16 -30.21 0.85
C VAL A 459 72.48 -28.72 0.71
N ARG A 460 73.72 -28.37 0.36
CA ARG A 460 74.14 -26.96 0.17
C ARG A 460 73.31 -26.23 -0.88
N LEU A 461 73.05 -26.87 -2.02
CA LEU A 461 72.22 -26.29 -3.08
C LEU A 461 70.78 -26.01 -2.62
N LYS A 462 70.22 -26.83 -1.70
CA LYS A 462 68.89 -26.56 -1.10
C LYS A 462 68.95 -25.42 -0.08
N GLU A 463 70.01 -25.34 0.72
CA GLU A 463 70.24 -24.24 1.67
C GLU A 463 70.39 -22.89 0.95
N ASP A 464 71.19 -22.84 -0.13
CA ASP A 464 71.35 -21.65 -0.98
C ASP A 464 70.04 -21.26 -1.67
N GLN A 465 69.28 -22.22 -2.20
CA GLN A 465 67.97 -21.96 -2.81
C GLN A 465 66.96 -21.41 -1.80
N ALA A 466 66.86 -21.98 -0.60
CA ALA A 466 65.98 -21.49 0.46
C ALA A 466 66.36 -20.06 0.90
N HIS A 467 67.65 -19.77 1.02
CA HIS A 467 68.17 -18.44 1.37
C HIS A 467 67.92 -17.38 0.27
N ILE A 468 67.96 -17.77 -1.01
CA ILE A 468 67.58 -16.90 -2.14
C ILE A 468 66.07 -16.63 -2.14
N LEU A 469 65.24 -17.65 -1.90
CA LEU A 469 63.78 -17.51 -1.82
C LEU A 469 63.37 -16.60 -0.65
N ALA A 470 63.95 -16.78 0.54
CA ALA A 470 63.70 -15.92 1.70
C ALA A 470 64.00 -14.43 1.41
N LYS A 471 65.10 -14.14 0.71
CA LYS A 471 65.47 -12.78 0.27
C LYS A 471 64.61 -12.23 -0.86
N LEU A 472 63.88 -13.08 -1.58
CA LEU A 472 62.86 -12.66 -2.55
C LEU A 472 61.54 -12.33 -1.85
N SER A 473 61.09 -13.15 -0.89
CA SER A 473 59.89 -12.85 -0.09
C SER A 473 60.07 -11.60 0.77
N GLU A 474 61.22 -11.42 1.41
CA GLU A 474 61.54 -10.22 2.22
C GLU A 474 61.50 -8.93 1.37
N LYS A 475 62.03 -8.97 0.14
CA LYS A 475 61.92 -7.86 -0.83
C LYS A 475 60.49 -7.63 -1.32
N HIS A 476 59.71 -8.68 -1.54
CA HIS A 476 58.33 -8.56 -1.98
C HIS A 476 57.46 -7.96 -0.87
N GLN A 477 57.65 -8.39 0.38
CA GLN A 477 56.99 -7.80 1.55
C GLN A 477 57.35 -6.31 1.71
N ALA A 478 58.64 -5.94 1.63
CA ALA A 478 59.06 -4.54 1.68
C ALA A 478 58.46 -3.69 0.53
N MET A 479 58.22 -4.28 -0.65
CA MET A 479 57.55 -3.61 -1.78
C MET A 479 56.04 -3.42 -1.52
N LEU A 480 55.37 -4.40 -0.92
CA LEU A 480 53.97 -4.29 -0.51
C LEU A 480 53.80 -3.25 0.62
N GLU A 481 54.66 -3.28 1.64
CA GLU A 481 54.64 -2.31 2.73
C GLU A 481 54.90 -0.88 2.24
N THR A 482 55.84 -0.67 1.30
CA THR A 482 56.09 0.67 0.74
C THR A 482 54.97 1.16 -0.16
N THR A 483 54.34 0.31 -0.97
CA THR A 483 53.21 0.68 -1.84
C THR A 483 51.92 0.92 -1.05
N GLN A 484 51.65 0.16 0.01
CA GLN A 484 50.58 0.45 0.96
C GLN A 484 50.82 1.79 1.67
N ASN A 485 52.06 2.05 2.12
CA ASN A 485 52.40 3.32 2.79
C ASN A 485 52.32 4.55 1.88
N SER A 486 52.45 4.42 0.54
CA SER A 486 52.11 5.50 -0.38
C SER A 486 50.60 5.67 -0.53
N ALA A 487 49.86 4.60 -0.79
CA ALA A 487 48.40 4.66 -0.95
C ALA A 487 47.68 5.21 0.29
N GLU A 488 48.16 4.89 1.50
CA GLU A 488 47.64 5.48 2.74
C GLU A 488 47.95 6.98 2.89
N LYS A 489 49.07 7.47 2.35
CA LYS A 489 49.38 8.92 2.35
C LYS A 489 48.50 9.66 1.35
N ASP A 490 48.36 9.12 0.14
CA ASP A 490 47.54 9.72 -0.91
C ASP A 490 46.06 9.78 -0.48
N LYS A 491 45.56 8.72 0.17
CA LYS A 491 44.24 8.71 0.81
C LYS A 491 44.09 9.79 1.90
N ARG A 492 45.10 10.01 2.74
CA ARG A 492 45.08 11.05 3.79
C ARG A 492 45.13 12.46 3.20
N LEU A 493 45.88 12.68 2.13
CA LEU A 493 45.93 13.95 1.40
C LEU A 493 44.57 14.26 0.76
N LEU A 494 43.98 13.30 0.05
CA LEU A 494 42.66 13.47 -0.58
C LEU A 494 41.55 13.78 0.43
N LEU A 495 41.59 13.17 1.61
CA LEU A 495 40.65 13.49 2.71
C LEU A 495 40.85 14.92 3.22
N ALA A 496 42.09 15.35 3.48
CA ALA A 496 42.38 16.71 3.92
C ALA A 496 42.01 17.78 2.88
N GLU A 497 42.18 17.50 1.59
CA GLU A 497 41.72 18.37 0.50
C GLU A 497 40.19 18.49 0.47
N LYS A 498 39.47 17.39 0.75
CA LYS A 498 38.00 17.40 0.81
C LYS A 498 37.47 18.13 2.04
N GLU A 499 38.08 17.94 3.21
CA GLU A 499 37.79 18.73 4.41
C GLU A 499 38.01 20.23 4.16
N GLN A 500 39.11 20.60 3.50
CA GLN A 500 39.38 22.00 3.13
C GLN A 500 38.42 22.57 2.08
N GLN A 501 37.81 21.73 1.23
CA GLN A 501 36.74 22.16 0.31
C GLN A 501 35.45 22.45 1.10
N PHE A 502 35.02 21.53 1.98
CA PHE A 502 33.83 21.74 2.81
C PHE A 502 33.94 22.95 3.76
N ASP A 503 35.12 23.21 4.34
CA ASP A 503 35.31 24.41 5.17
C ASP A 503 35.14 25.71 4.35
N LYS A 504 35.68 25.78 3.13
CA LYS A 504 35.52 26.96 2.24
C LYS A 504 34.06 27.18 1.86
N GLU A 505 33.36 26.11 1.50
CA GLU A 505 31.92 26.15 1.20
C GLU A 505 31.13 26.64 2.42
N ARG A 506 31.39 26.09 3.62
CA ARG A 506 30.75 26.51 4.86
C ARG A 506 30.99 27.99 5.15
N PHE A 507 32.22 28.50 5.04
CA PHE A 507 32.50 29.92 5.24
C PHE A 507 31.73 30.81 4.26
N SER A 508 31.68 30.45 2.97
CA SER A 508 30.93 31.24 1.98
C SER A 508 29.42 31.30 2.26
N LEU A 509 28.83 30.21 2.78
CA LEU A 509 27.42 30.16 3.19
C LEU A 509 27.18 30.94 4.50
N GLU A 510 28.14 30.94 5.43
CA GLU A 510 28.08 31.73 6.67
C GLU A 510 28.13 33.24 6.37
N GLU A 511 28.95 33.68 5.41
CA GLU A 511 29.07 35.08 4.95
C GLU A 511 27.80 35.59 4.23
N GLN A 512 27.21 34.77 3.35
CA GLN A 512 25.92 35.09 2.72
C GLN A 512 24.81 35.26 3.78
N LYS A 513 24.80 34.37 4.78
CA LYS A 513 23.87 34.34 5.91
C LYS A 513 24.05 35.51 6.88
N THR A 514 25.24 36.09 7.02
CA THR A 514 25.42 37.37 7.75
C THR A 514 24.92 38.56 6.94
N CYS A 515 25.25 38.65 5.65
CA CYS A 515 24.81 39.75 4.79
C CYS A 515 23.26 39.85 4.72
N LEU A 516 22.56 38.72 4.60
CA LEU A 516 21.10 38.68 4.60
C LEU A 516 20.48 39.11 5.94
N ARG A 517 21.16 38.93 7.07
CA ARG A 517 20.69 39.43 8.38
C ARG A 517 20.81 40.94 8.49
N GLU A 518 21.94 41.51 8.06
CA GLU A 518 22.18 42.95 8.06
C GLU A 518 21.18 43.69 7.16
N GLN A 519 20.78 43.10 6.04
CA GLN A 519 19.72 43.60 5.16
C GLN A 519 18.34 43.59 5.83
N LEU A 520 18.00 42.55 6.61
CA LEU A 520 16.74 42.49 7.35
C LEU A 520 16.71 43.46 8.55
N GLU A 521 17.84 43.62 9.25
CA GLU A 521 17.95 44.52 10.40
C GLU A 521 17.88 46.00 9.99
N THR A 522 18.52 46.38 8.88
CA THR A 522 18.40 47.73 8.31
C THR A 522 16.97 48.04 7.85
N LEU A 523 16.29 47.10 7.17
CA LEU A 523 14.88 47.27 6.77
C LEU A 523 13.95 47.46 7.98
N GLY A 524 14.19 46.71 9.06
CA GLY A 524 13.44 46.83 10.31
C GLY A 524 13.62 48.19 11.01
N GLN A 525 14.84 48.73 10.99
CA GLN A 525 15.14 50.07 11.53
C GLN A 525 14.43 51.17 10.71
N GLU A 526 14.42 51.07 9.37
CA GLU A 526 13.69 52.01 8.51
C GLU A 526 12.18 52.03 8.80
N LEU A 527 11.54 50.86 8.87
CA LEU A 527 10.10 50.76 9.13
C LEU A 527 9.72 51.32 10.51
N SER A 528 10.55 51.05 11.52
CA SER A 528 10.40 51.61 12.87
C SER A 528 10.48 53.15 12.85
N SER A 529 11.41 53.74 12.09
CA SER A 529 11.52 55.20 11.99
C SER A 529 10.26 55.86 11.41
N LYS A 530 9.70 55.27 10.35
CA LYS A 530 8.52 55.77 9.63
C LYS A 530 7.24 55.70 10.49
N LEU A 531 7.07 54.63 11.28
CA LEU A 531 5.96 54.48 12.22
C LEU A 531 6.00 55.52 13.36
N ASN A 532 7.20 55.88 13.82
CA ASN A 532 7.36 56.88 14.88
C ASN A 532 7.02 58.30 14.41
N THR A 533 7.30 58.66 13.14
CA THR A 533 6.89 59.95 12.58
C THR A 533 5.37 60.09 12.46
N THR A 534 4.66 59.09 11.95
CA THR A 534 3.18 59.16 11.79
C THR A 534 2.44 59.27 13.12
N ASN A 535 2.98 58.66 14.18
CA ASN A 535 2.38 58.77 15.52
C ASN A 535 2.51 60.19 16.14
N GLN A 536 3.51 60.98 15.75
CA GLN A 536 3.71 62.34 16.25
C GLN A 536 2.79 63.37 15.56
N GLU A 537 2.36 63.10 14.33
CA GLU A 537 1.39 63.94 13.61
C GLU A 537 -0.04 63.74 14.15
N MET A 538 -0.37 62.51 14.54
CA MET A 538 -1.70 62.11 15.04
C MET A 538 -2.05 62.81 16.37
N THR A 539 -1.11 62.89 17.31
CA THR A 539 -1.31 63.58 18.61
C THR A 539 -1.49 65.09 18.44
N HIS A 540 -0.68 65.72 17.59
CA HIS A 540 -0.74 67.16 17.28
C HIS A 540 -2.07 67.59 16.61
N LEU A 541 -2.79 66.67 15.96
CA LEU A 541 -4.14 66.92 15.45
C LEU A 541 -5.21 66.84 16.56
N GLN A 542 -5.08 65.91 17.51
CA GLN A 542 -6.03 65.76 18.62
C GLN A 542 -6.05 67.00 19.55
N GLU A 543 -4.89 67.59 19.84
CA GLU A 543 -4.79 68.79 20.69
C GLU A 543 -5.52 70.02 20.10
N LYS A 544 -5.65 70.11 18.78
CA LYS A 544 -6.31 71.23 18.10
C LYS A 544 -7.83 71.14 18.13
N VAL A 545 -8.39 69.93 18.11
CA VAL A 545 -9.84 69.73 18.22
C VAL A 545 -10.34 70.17 19.60
N HIS A 546 -9.62 69.79 20.66
CA HIS A 546 -10.03 70.05 22.04
C HIS A 546 -10.03 71.54 22.44
N GLN A 547 -9.36 72.40 21.68
CA GLN A 547 -9.35 73.86 21.91
C GLN A 547 -10.58 74.57 21.32
N GLY A 548 -11.33 73.96 20.40
CA GLY A 548 -12.50 74.57 19.76
C GLY A 548 -13.78 74.56 20.60
N GLU A 549 -13.88 73.65 21.58
CA GLU A 549 -15.15 73.31 22.25
C GLU A 549 -15.56 74.31 23.35
N LEU A 550 -14.64 75.16 23.82
CA LEU A 550 -14.81 76.01 25.00
C LEU A 550 -15.56 77.34 24.76
N ALA A 551 -15.93 77.67 23.52
CA ALA A 551 -16.39 79.02 23.14
C ALA A 551 -17.92 79.27 23.19
N PHE A 552 -18.76 78.25 23.47
CA PHE A 552 -20.20 78.31 23.18
C PHE A 552 -21.15 78.64 24.37
N THR A 553 -20.61 78.88 25.57
CA THR A 553 -21.35 78.77 26.84
C THR A 553 -22.10 80.03 27.33
N SER A 554 -22.25 81.07 26.50
CA SER A 554 -22.83 82.36 26.93
C SER A 554 -24.34 82.55 26.64
N ALA A 555 -24.83 82.14 25.46
CA ALA A 555 -26.20 82.39 25.02
C ALA A 555 -27.28 81.55 25.74
N GLN A 556 -26.87 80.66 26.65
CA GLN A 556 -27.68 79.60 27.22
C GLN A 556 -28.64 80.06 28.34
N SER A 557 -28.37 81.23 28.95
CA SER A 557 -29.01 81.69 30.19
C SER A 557 -30.49 82.10 30.05
N HIS A 558 -30.86 82.91 29.06
CA HIS A 558 -32.25 83.38 28.93
C HIS A 558 -33.21 82.34 28.34
N ILE A 559 -32.67 81.35 27.63
CA ILE A 559 -33.44 80.18 27.19
C ILE A 559 -33.79 79.28 28.40
N ALA A 560 -32.98 79.30 29.46
CA ALA A 560 -33.12 78.42 30.63
C ALA A 560 -34.39 78.63 31.46
N SER A 561 -35.05 79.80 31.44
CA SER A 561 -36.25 80.06 32.25
C SER A 561 -37.54 79.51 31.62
N LEU A 562 -37.69 79.67 30.29
CA LEU A 562 -38.77 79.02 29.53
C LEU A 562 -38.50 77.53 29.36
N LYS A 563 -37.23 77.14 29.20
CA LYS A 563 -36.82 75.75 29.36
C LYS A 563 -37.22 75.23 30.73
N ALA A 564 -36.93 75.85 31.87
CA ALA A 564 -37.27 75.30 33.20
C ALA A 564 -38.75 74.92 33.43
N ALA A 565 -39.69 75.47 32.66
CA ALA A 565 -41.09 75.03 32.63
C ALA A 565 -41.30 73.85 31.66
N GLN A 566 -40.80 73.96 30.43
CA GLN A 566 -40.81 72.87 29.43
C GLN A 566 -40.03 71.64 29.92
N GLU A 567 -38.96 71.83 30.68
CA GLU A 567 -38.07 70.89 31.35
C GLU A 567 -38.71 70.24 32.57
N LYS A 568 -39.83 70.71 33.13
CA LYS A 568 -40.54 69.90 34.14
C LYS A 568 -41.33 68.79 33.45
N LEU A 569 -42.08 69.13 32.40
CA LEU A 569 -42.76 68.12 31.58
C LEU A 569 -41.79 67.28 30.75
N LEU A 570 -40.68 67.87 30.25
CA LEU A 570 -39.60 67.13 29.62
C LEU A 570 -38.73 66.37 30.62
N THR A 571 -38.54 66.77 31.89
CA THR A 571 -37.85 65.87 32.85
C THR A 571 -38.77 64.77 33.37
N GLU A 572 -40.09 64.92 33.35
CA GLU A 572 -40.97 63.77 33.60
C GLU A 572 -41.01 62.83 32.37
N LEU A 573 -41.12 63.38 31.16
CA LEU A 573 -41.10 62.62 29.91
C LEU A 573 -39.71 62.04 29.58
N ASP A 574 -38.63 62.73 29.89
CA ASP A 574 -37.25 62.30 29.72
C ASP A 574 -36.63 61.71 30.98
N ALA A 575 -37.27 61.69 32.16
CA ALA A 575 -36.95 60.72 33.22
C ALA A 575 -37.76 59.43 33.05
N THR A 576 -38.90 59.43 32.37
CA THR A 576 -39.54 58.19 31.91
C THR A 576 -38.83 57.64 30.67
N ARG A 577 -38.43 58.47 29.71
CA ARG A 577 -37.52 58.05 28.62
C ARG A 577 -36.08 57.84 29.09
N ALA A 578 -35.55 58.53 30.12
CA ALA A 578 -34.25 58.15 30.69
C ALA A 578 -34.39 56.82 31.42
N ARG A 579 -35.40 56.58 32.26
CA ARG A 579 -35.61 55.22 32.81
C ARG A 579 -35.86 54.16 31.72
N LEU A 580 -36.47 54.51 30.58
CA LEU A 580 -36.60 53.61 29.43
C LEU A 580 -35.27 53.44 28.67
N ARG A 581 -34.44 54.48 28.54
CA ARG A 581 -33.08 54.41 27.96
C ARG A 581 -32.09 53.78 28.93
N GLU A 582 -32.29 53.85 30.24
CA GLU A 582 -31.48 53.23 31.29
C GLU A 582 -31.84 51.76 31.36
N THR A 583 -33.12 51.39 31.35
CA THR A 583 -33.53 49.98 31.22
C THR A 583 -33.17 49.42 29.85
N SER A 584 -33.28 50.19 28.76
CA SER A 584 -32.82 49.76 27.42
C SER A 584 -31.30 49.68 27.33
N ASN A 585 -30.53 50.61 27.90
CA ASN A 585 -29.06 50.57 27.89
C ASN A 585 -28.55 49.54 28.89
N LEU A 586 -29.22 49.29 30.01
CA LEU A 586 -28.93 48.18 30.92
C LEU A 586 -29.28 46.86 30.26
N LEU A 587 -30.37 46.78 29.49
CA LEU A 587 -30.72 45.58 28.72
C LEU A 587 -29.78 45.38 27.52
N THR A 588 -29.32 46.44 26.88
CA THR A 588 -28.28 46.39 25.82
C THR A 588 -26.91 46.06 26.41
N ALA A 589 -26.57 46.57 27.60
CA ALA A 589 -25.34 46.24 28.31
C ALA A 589 -25.38 44.84 28.92
N LEU A 590 -26.55 44.34 29.33
CA LEU A 590 -26.74 42.94 29.73
C LEU A 590 -26.75 42.03 28.51
N GLN A 591 -27.28 42.46 27.36
CA GLN A 591 -27.14 41.75 26.09
C GLN A 591 -25.67 41.69 25.68
N SER A 592 -24.94 42.82 25.67
CA SER A 592 -23.52 42.85 25.35
C SER A 592 -22.67 42.09 26.37
N GLN A 593 -23.02 42.10 27.67
CA GLN A 593 -22.34 41.26 28.68
C GLN A 593 -22.66 39.77 28.51
N MET A 594 -23.89 39.41 28.10
CA MET A 594 -24.25 38.03 27.75
C MET A 594 -23.62 37.60 26.43
N GLU A 595 -23.35 38.52 25.51
CA GLU A 595 -22.64 38.28 24.25
C GLU A 595 -21.14 38.17 24.48
N THR A 596 -20.49 39.09 25.22
CA THR A 596 -19.08 38.93 25.60
C THR A 596 -18.88 37.71 26.51
N GLN A 597 -19.82 37.35 27.39
CA GLN A 597 -19.71 36.08 28.13
C GLN A 597 -19.89 34.85 27.23
N LYS A 598 -20.75 34.89 26.21
CA LYS A 598 -20.80 33.82 25.20
C LYS A 598 -19.49 33.74 24.42
N GLU A 599 -19.00 34.86 23.89
CA GLU A 599 -17.74 34.94 23.16
C GLU A 599 -16.55 34.49 24.02
N GLU A 600 -16.50 34.89 25.29
CA GLU A 600 -15.50 34.41 26.25
C GLU A 600 -15.65 32.91 26.56
N HIS A 601 -16.88 32.37 26.65
CA HIS A 601 -17.11 30.95 26.86
C HIS A 601 -16.83 30.11 25.61
N GLU A 602 -17.11 30.63 24.43
CA GLU A 602 -16.81 30.02 23.13
C GLU A 602 -15.31 30.08 22.84
N ALA A 603 -14.65 31.22 23.09
CA ALA A 603 -13.19 31.35 23.03
C ALA A 603 -12.50 30.43 24.05
N ARG A 604 -13.02 30.30 25.28
CA ARG A 604 -12.53 29.32 26.26
C ARG A 604 -12.77 27.87 25.81
N LEU A 605 -13.92 27.56 25.20
CA LEU A 605 -14.21 26.24 24.62
C LEU A 605 -13.28 25.92 23.44
N VAL A 606 -12.98 26.89 22.58
CA VAL A 606 -12.01 26.74 21.49
C VAL A 606 -10.61 26.56 22.06
N ALA A 607 -10.18 27.38 23.01
CA ALA A 607 -8.88 27.28 23.66
C ALA A 607 -8.68 25.90 24.31
N VAL A 608 -9.64 25.44 25.13
CA VAL A 608 -9.61 24.11 25.75
C VAL A 608 -9.57 23.01 24.69
N LYS A 609 -10.40 23.08 23.64
CA LYS A 609 -10.35 22.10 22.52
C LYS A 609 -9.02 22.11 21.78
N THR A 610 -8.39 23.28 21.58
CA THR A 610 -7.06 23.36 20.96
C THR A 610 -5.96 22.84 21.86
N GLU A 611 -6.06 23.06 23.19
CA GLU A 611 -5.16 22.45 24.17
C GLU A 611 -5.32 20.93 24.25
N GLU A 612 -6.55 20.43 24.30
CA GLU A 612 -6.85 18.99 24.30
C GLU A 612 -6.36 18.34 23.00
N LYS A 613 -6.63 18.96 21.84
CA LYS A 613 -6.08 18.49 20.56
C LYS A 613 -4.55 18.49 20.59
N LEU A 614 -3.90 19.57 21.04
CA LEU A 614 -2.44 19.66 21.07
C LEU A 614 -1.81 18.68 22.09
N LYS A 615 -2.54 18.30 23.16
CA LYS A 615 -2.18 17.20 24.07
C LYS A 615 -2.32 15.84 23.39
N MET A 616 -3.39 15.60 22.63
CA MET A 616 -3.62 14.37 21.87
C MET A 616 -2.64 14.20 20.69
N ASP A 617 -2.37 15.27 19.94
CA ASP A 617 -1.39 15.30 18.86
C ASP A 617 0.03 15.01 19.42
N LYS A 618 0.34 15.51 20.62
CA LYS A 618 1.59 15.18 21.34
C LYS A 618 1.65 13.74 21.82
N THR A 619 0.58 13.19 22.42
CA THR A 619 0.60 11.78 22.87
C THR A 619 0.59 10.80 21.71
N ALA A 620 -0.01 11.16 20.57
CA ALA A 620 0.13 10.42 19.31
C ALA A 620 1.59 10.41 18.83
N LEU A 621 2.23 11.57 18.70
CA LEU A 621 3.63 11.68 18.28
C LEU A 621 4.59 10.96 19.26
N ASP A 622 4.37 11.10 20.57
CA ASP A 622 5.11 10.39 21.62
C ASP A 622 4.93 8.86 21.55
N LEU A 623 3.83 8.37 20.98
CA LEU A 623 3.62 6.93 20.72
C LEU A 623 4.28 6.53 19.41
N GLU A 624 4.09 7.27 18.32
CA GLU A 624 4.73 7.02 17.02
C GLU A 624 6.27 6.97 17.13
N LEU A 625 6.88 7.88 17.90
CA LEU A 625 8.32 7.87 18.19
C LEU A 625 8.76 6.64 18.99
N LYS A 626 7.92 6.13 19.91
CA LYS A 626 8.20 4.90 20.65
C LYS A 626 8.05 3.65 19.78
N TRP A 627 7.00 3.58 18.95
CA TRP A 627 6.77 2.47 18.03
C TRP A 627 7.81 2.39 16.91
N THR A 628 8.25 3.54 16.39
CA THR A 628 9.31 3.59 15.38
C THR A 628 10.68 3.22 15.96
N GLU A 629 11.03 3.69 17.16
CA GLU A 629 12.29 3.30 17.82
C GLU A 629 12.27 1.83 18.30
N THR A 630 11.15 1.28 18.80
CA THR A 630 11.08 -0.17 19.09
C THR A 630 11.16 -1.01 17.82
N LEU A 631 10.41 -0.67 16.77
CA LEU A 631 10.51 -1.37 15.48
C LEU A 631 11.95 -1.32 14.92
N ARG A 632 12.60 -0.16 15.02
CA ARG A 632 14.02 0.03 14.65
C ARG A 632 14.98 -0.80 15.51
N GLN A 633 14.69 -0.98 16.80
CA GLN A 633 15.48 -1.84 17.69
C GLN A 633 15.29 -3.33 17.37
N GLU A 634 14.06 -3.80 17.15
CA GLU A 634 13.82 -5.19 16.72
C GLU A 634 14.42 -5.46 15.33
N CYS A 635 14.26 -4.54 14.36
CA CYS A 635 14.95 -4.62 13.07
C CYS A 635 16.49 -4.53 13.19
N LYS A 636 17.03 -4.01 14.29
CA LYS A 636 18.48 -4.03 14.57
C LYS A 636 18.90 -5.38 15.17
N LYS A 637 18.14 -5.93 16.12
CA LYS A 637 18.36 -7.28 16.69
C LYS A 637 18.32 -8.36 15.62
N LEU A 638 17.29 -8.38 14.77
CA LEU A 638 17.17 -9.35 13.67
C LEU A 638 18.33 -9.26 12.67
N ARG A 639 18.96 -8.08 12.53
CA ARG A 639 20.18 -7.87 11.72
C ARG A 639 21.48 -8.11 12.50
N GLU A 640 21.41 -8.38 13.78
CA GLU A 640 22.52 -8.81 14.63
C GLU A 640 22.48 -10.34 14.75
N GLU A 641 21.33 -10.90 15.13
CA GLU A 641 21.00 -12.34 15.13
C GLU A 641 21.35 -13.00 13.78
N LEU A 642 20.80 -12.52 12.64
CA LEU A 642 21.09 -13.10 11.31
C LEU A 642 22.57 -12.97 10.89
N ARG A 643 23.33 -12.04 11.47
CA ARG A 643 24.80 -11.94 11.25
C ARG A 643 25.58 -12.84 12.18
N GLU A 644 25.10 -13.07 13.40
CA GLU A 644 25.69 -14.00 14.34
C GLU A 644 25.47 -15.43 13.85
N GLU A 645 24.25 -15.79 13.43
CA GLU A 645 23.92 -17.04 12.73
C GLU A 645 24.83 -17.28 11.52
N HIS A 646 24.93 -16.32 10.59
CA HIS A 646 25.76 -16.51 9.40
C HIS A 646 27.26 -16.59 9.70
N GLU A 647 27.77 -15.87 10.71
CA GLU A 647 29.14 -16.07 11.20
C GLU A 647 29.29 -17.39 11.99
N GLU A 648 28.22 -18.02 12.49
CA GLU A 648 28.23 -19.35 13.11
C GLU A 648 28.20 -20.48 12.08
N GLU A 649 27.35 -20.41 11.06
CA GLU A 649 27.40 -21.29 9.88
C GLU A 649 28.80 -21.30 9.27
N LYS A 650 29.36 -20.10 9.03
CA LYS A 650 30.70 -19.89 8.49
C LYS A 650 31.80 -20.42 9.42
N ARG A 651 31.64 -20.30 10.74
CA ARG A 651 32.55 -20.92 11.73
C ARG A 651 32.44 -22.45 11.71
N ALA A 652 31.24 -23.00 11.63
CA ALA A 652 30.98 -24.44 11.57
C ALA A 652 31.59 -25.04 10.30
N ALA A 653 31.29 -24.49 9.12
CA ALA A 653 31.84 -24.93 7.85
C ALA A 653 33.37 -24.85 7.81
N LEU A 654 33.99 -23.80 8.38
CA LEU A 654 35.45 -23.71 8.50
C LEU A 654 36.02 -24.78 9.46
N VAL A 655 35.31 -25.11 10.54
CA VAL A 655 35.69 -26.19 11.47
C VAL A 655 35.55 -27.55 10.79
N GLU A 656 34.46 -27.84 10.11
CA GLU A 656 34.24 -29.10 9.37
C GLU A 656 35.30 -29.29 8.27
N LEU A 657 35.57 -28.25 7.47
CA LEU A 657 36.60 -28.31 6.42
C LEU A 657 38.01 -28.48 7.01
N SER A 658 38.28 -27.96 8.22
CA SER A 658 39.51 -28.25 8.96
C SER A 658 39.58 -29.70 9.47
N GLN A 659 38.46 -30.24 9.98
CA GLN A 659 38.38 -31.62 10.45
C GLN A 659 38.52 -32.63 9.31
N LEU A 660 37.90 -32.38 8.16
CA LEU A 660 38.07 -33.18 6.95
C LEU A 660 39.54 -33.18 6.50
N LYS A 661 40.22 -32.04 6.51
CA LYS A 661 41.66 -31.98 6.21
C LYS A 661 42.52 -32.73 7.23
N ASP A 662 42.22 -32.64 8.52
CA ASP A 662 42.96 -33.40 9.53
C ASP A 662 42.68 -34.92 9.45
N GLN A 663 41.48 -35.32 9.00
CA GLN A 663 41.13 -36.71 8.67
C GLN A 663 41.90 -37.19 7.42
N GLU A 664 41.87 -36.46 6.30
CA GLU A 664 42.68 -36.75 5.12
C GLU A 664 44.17 -36.86 5.46
N MET A 665 44.69 -35.92 6.24
CA MET A 665 46.09 -35.90 6.66
C MET A 665 46.43 -37.01 7.66
N SER A 666 45.49 -37.46 8.50
CA SER A 666 45.71 -38.63 9.37
C SER A 666 45.69 -39.94 8.58
N VAL A 667 44.71 -40.15 7.70
CA VAL A 667 44.65 -41.32 6.79
C VAL A 667 45.88 -41.38 5.88
N ALA A 668 46.35 -40.23 5.37
CA ALA A 668 47.60 -40.15 4.61
C ALA A 668 48.82 -40.49 5.48
N ARG A 669 48.92 -39.96 6.71
CA ARG A 669 50.01 -40.29 7.66
C ARG A 669 50.03 -41.77 7.99
N GLU A 670 48.90 -42.38 8.31
CA GLU A 670 48.82 -43.83 8.55
C GLU A 670 49.16 -44.64 7.30
N GLY A 671 48.68 -44.21 6.12
CA GLY A 671 48.99 -44.83 4.84
C GLY A 671 50.48 -44.76 4.46
N TRP A 672 51.22 -43.76 4.98
CA TRP A 672 52.68 -43.70 4.90
C TRP A 672 53.37 -44.45 6.04
N GLN A 673 52.81 -44.47 7.24
CA GLN A 673 53.34 -45.20 8.39
C GLN A 673 53.29 -46.72 8.15
N ARG A 674 52.16 -47.26 7.69
CA ARG A 674 52.02 -48.68 7.29
C ARG A 674 53.07 -49.06 6.25
N ARG A 675 53.23 -48.25 5.19
CA ARG A 675 54.31 -48.42 4.19
C ARG A 675 55.72 -48.34 4.80
N GLY A 676 55.92 -47.53 5.84
CA GLY A 676 57.16 -47.47 6.59
C GLY A 676 57.41 -48.72 7.43
N GLU A 677 56.37 -49.26 8.06
CA GLU A 677 56.37 -50.51 8.83
C GLU A 677 56.63 -51.72 7.91
N ASP A 678 55.94 -51.82 6.77
CA ASP A 678 56.17 -52.82 5.71
C ASP A 678 57.63 -52.81 5.24
N LEU A 679 58.21 -51.62 5.03
CA LEU A 679 59.61 -51.46 4.60
C LEU A 679 60.58 -51.79 5.72
N LEU A 680 60.26 -51.47 6.99
CA LEU A 680 61.06 -51.86 8.15
C LEU A 680 61.04 -53.38 8.38
N GLU A 681 59.92 -54.05 8.13
CA GLU A 681 59.79 -55.51 8.21
C GLU A 681 60.50 -56.21 7.04
N GLN A 682 60.42 -55.69 5.82
CA GLN A 682 61.27 -56.12 4.71
C GLN A 682 62.77 -55.95 5.03
N ILE A 683 63.15 -54.83 5.66
CA ILE A 683 64.53 -54.58 6.12
C ILE A 683 64.92 -55.54 7.26
N SER A 684 64.01 -55.94 8.15
CA SER A 684 64.30 -56.89 9.23
C SER A 684 64.48 -58.32 8.71
N LEU A 685 63.62 -58.77 7.79
CA LEU A 685 63.75 -60.03 7.04
C LEU A 685 65.06 -60.07 6.24
N LEU A 686 65.39 -58.98 5.52
CA LEU A 686 66.65 -58.89 4.77
C LEU A 686 67.86 -58.93 5.72
N LYS A 687 67.85 -58.18 6.83
CA LYS A 687 68.90 -58.24 7.86
C LYS A 687 69.05 -59.65 8.43
N GLN A 688 67.97 -60.32 8.80
CA GLN A 688 68.02 -61.68 9.36
C GLN A 688 68.55 -62.69 8.33
N SER A 689 68.17 -62.56 7.05
CA SER A 689 68.73 -63.39 5.97
C SER A 689 70.23 -63.14 5.76
N LEU A 690 70.66 -61.87 5.88
CA LEU A 690 72.06 -61.47 5.76
C LEU A 690 72.88 -61.96 6.95
N GLU A 691 72.36 -61.88 8.18
CA GLU A 691 72.97 -62.43 9.39
C GLU A 691 73.11 -63.95 9.32
N LEU A 692 72.11 -64.66 8.76
CA LEU A 692 72.18 -66.11 8.55
C LEU A 692 73.28 -66.48 7.54
N GLN A 693 73.38 -65.74 6.43
CA GLN A 693 74.49 -65.87 5.47
C GLN A 693 75.84 -65.48 6.09
N LEU A 694 75.88 -64.46 6.93
CA LEU A 694 77.11 -63.99 7.58
C LEU A 694 77.60 -65.03 8.59
N LEU A 695 76.71 -65.63 9.39
CA LEU A 695 77.00 -66.77 10.28
C LEU A 695 77.48 -68.02 9.52
N GLN A 696 76.87 -68.34 8.36
CA GLN A 696 77.35 -69.42 7.49
C GLN A 696 78.76 -69.10 6.95
N SER A 697 78.98 -67.87 6.45
CA SER A 697 80.28 -67.42 5.97
C SER A 697 81.34 -67.44 7.08
N GLN A 698 80.99 -67.02 8.29
CA GLN A 698 81.88 -66.99 9.45
C GLN A 698 82.28 -68.40 9.90
N LYS A 699 81.35 -69.37 9.88
CA LYS A 699 81.68 -70.79 10.11
C LYS A 699 82.64 -71.33 9.06
N SER A 700 82.39 -71.06 7.77
CA SER A 700 83.30 -71.48 6.69
C SER A 700 84.68 -70.81 6.79
N LEU A 701 84.72 -69.55 7.21
CA LEU A 701 85.96 -68.78 7.39
C LEU A 701 86.73 -69.26 8.62
N GLN A 702 86.07 -69.64 9.72
CA GLN A 702 86.72 -70.28 10.87
C GLN A 702 87.35 -71.64 10.50
N GLN A 703 86.67 -72.46 9.70
CA GLN A 703 87.23 -73.74 9.21
C GLN A 703 88.45 -73.51 8.31
N LEU A 704 88.35 -72.59 7.36
CA LEU A 704 89.45 -72.24 6.45
C LEU A 704 90.63 -71.58 7.19
N GLN A 705 90.35 -70.76 8.21
CA GLN A 705 91.36 -70.12 9.06
C GLN A 705 92.11 -71.15 9.92
N ALA A 706 91.43 -72.21 10.40
CA ALA A 706 92.06 -73.32 11.10
C ALA A 706 93.00 -74.13 10.18
N GLN A 707 92.58 -74.38 8.92
CA GLN A 707 93.42 -75.00 7.90
C GLN A 707 94.65 -74.14 7.58
N PHE A 708 94.47 -72.83 7.35
CA PHE A 708 95.58 -71.91 7.11
C PHE A 708 96.53 -71.75 8.31
N SER A 709 96.09 -71.93 9.56
CA SER A 709 97.03 -72.00 10.70
C SER A 709 97.92 -73.25 10.64
N GLN A 710 97.37 -74.41 10.29
CA GLN A 710 98.14 -75.65 10.16
C GLN A 710 99.15 -75.59 9.00
N GLU A 711 98.73 -75.05 7.84
CA GLU A 711 99.65 -74.80 6.72
C GLU A 711 100.72 -73.77 7.07
N ARG A 712 100.38 -72.69 7.79
CA ARG A 712 101.36 -71.70 8.24
C ARG A 712 102.37 -72.26 9.22
N GLU A 713 101.96 -73.13 10.14
CA GLU A 713 102.89 -73.76 11.08
C GLU A 713 103.86 -74.71 10.35
N HIS A 714 103.36 -75.50 9.39
CA HIS A 714 104.19 -76.36 8.55
C HIS A 714 105.19 -75.56 7.68
N LEU A 715 104.74 -74.49 7.01
CA LEU A 715 105.58 -73.63 6.18
C LEU A 715 106.56 -72.80 7.03
N SER A 716 106.18 -72.38 8.24
CA SER A 716 107.06 -71.66 9.16
C SER A 716 108.24 -72.51 9.60
N GLN A 717 108.05 -73.83 9.80
CA GLN A 717 109.14 -74.76 10.14
C GLN A 717 110.13 -74.88 8.97
N GLN A 718 109.65 -75.12 7.75
CA GLN A 718 110.49 -75.20 6.54
C GLN A 718 111.25 -73.89 6.25
N LEU A 719 110.60 -72.74 6.44
CA LEU A 719 111.26 -71.43 6.31
C LEU A 719 112.29 -71.18 7.40
N GLN A 720 112.08 -71.70 8.62
CA GLN A 720 113.04 -71.57 9.72
C GLN A 720 114.30 -72.42 9.48
N GLU A 721 114.19 -73.56 8.82
CA GLU A 721 115.32 -74.37 8.36
C GLU A 721 116.10 -73.66 7.24
N LEU A 722 115.41 -73.25 6.16
CA LEU A 722 116.02 -72.54 5.03
C LEU A 722 116.72 -71.23 5.43
N ASN A 723 116.12 -70.46 6.35
CA ASN A 723 116.68 -69.20 6.82
C ASN A 723 117.98 -69.41 7.64
N GLN A 724 118.11 -70.52 8.37
CA GLN A 724 119.36 -70.85 9.09
C GLN A 724 120.51 -71.11 8.10
N GLU A 725 120.28 -71.84 7.01
CA GLU A 725 121.31 -71.97 5.96
C GLU A 725 121.62 -70.62 5.30
N HIS A 726 120.59 -69.81 5.03
CA HIS A 726 120.75 -68.56 4.29
C HIS A 726 121.51 -67.50 5.10
N GLN A 727 121.34 -67.47 6.42
CA GLN A 727 122.11 -66.60 7.33
C GLN A 727 123.60 -66.95 7.36
N GLN A 728 123.95 -68.24 7.34
CA GLN A 728 125.35 -68.67 7.26
C GLN A 728 126.00 -68.22 5.93
N ARG A 729 125.25 -68.26 4.82
CA ARG A 729 125.72 -67.79 3.50
C ARG A 729 125.83 -66.26 3.44
N GLU A 730 124.89 -65.53 4.03
CA GLU A 730 124.92 -64.05 4.07
C GLU A 730 126.10 -63.47 4.84
N GLN A 731 126.50 -64.09 5.96
CA GLN A 731 127.55 -63.54 6.83
C GLN A 731 128.89 -63.43 6.09
N GLY A 732 129.32 -64.48 5.38
CA GLY A 732 130.54 -64.46 4.57
C GLY A 732 130.52 -63.43 3.43
N LEU A 733 129.35 -63.19 2.82
CA LEU A 733 129.19 -62.17 1.78
C LEU A 733 129.32 -60.73 2.35
N LYS A 734 128.70 -60.47 3.50
CA LYS A 734 128.63 -59.12 4.11
C LYS A 734 129.99 -58.60 4.58
N GLU A 735 130.95 -59.46 4.89
CA GLU A 735 132.31 -59.05 5.25
C GLU A 735 133.11 -58.58 4.03
N THR A 736 133.05 -59.31 2.90
CA THR A 736 133.75 -58.93 1.67
C THR A 736 133.31 -57.56 1.15
N HIS A 737 132.01 -57.27 1.19
CA HIS A 737 131.45 -56.06 0.60
C HIS A 737 131.80 -54.78 1.39
N ARG A 738 131.99 -54.88 2.71
CA ARG A 738 132.37 -53.75 3.59
C ARG A 738 133.77 -53.20 3.30
N TYR A 739 134.66 -54.01 2.75
CA TYR A 739 136.02 -53.60 2.40
C TYR A 739 136.07 -52.72 1.14
N ALA A 740 135.15 -52.94 0.18
CA ALA A 740 135.13 -52.22 -1.08
C ALA A 740 134.62 -50.77 -0.93
N THR A 741 133.47 -50.56 -0.27
CA THR A 741 132.72 -49.29 -0.32
C THR A 741 133.52 -48.08 0.18
N ARG A 742 134.24 -48.22 1.31
CA ARG A 742 135.02 -47.13 1.92
C ARG A 742 136.02 -46.48 0.95
N ARG A 743 136.59 -47.28 0.04
CA ARG A 743 137.62 -46.82 -0.91
C ARG A 743 137.06 -45.92 -2.02
N GLN A 744 135.74 -45.91 -2.22
CA GLN A 744 135.06 -45.07 -3.22
C GLN A 744 134.56 -43.75 -2.64
N GLU A 745 134.16 -43.74 -1.36
CA GLU A 745 133.60 -42.58 -0.66
C GLU A 745 134.62 -41.42 -0.50
N GLU A 746 135.91 -41.75 -0.35
CA GLU A 746 137.00 -40.78 -0.21
C GLU A 746 137.29 -39.97 -1.49
N ALA A 747 137.02 -40.54 -2.67
CA ALA A 747 137.32 -39.90 -3.95
C ALA A 747 136.37 -38.74 -4.28
N HIS A 748 135.07 -38.90 -4.01
CA HIS A 748 134.04 -37.93 -4.42
C HIS A 748 134.02 -36.62 -3.60
N GLN A 749 134.76 -36.53 -2.48
CA GLN A 749 134.74 -35.35 -1.60
C GLN A 749 135.65 -34.19 -2.05
N LEU A 750 136.43 -34.37 -3.12
CA LEU A 750 137.36 -33.36 -3.64
C LEU A 750 136.72 -32.47 -4.72
N GLU A 751 136.03 -33.06 -5.71
CA GLU A 751 135.47 -32.33 -6.87
C GLU A 751 134.45 -31.24 -6.48
N ILE A 752 133.66 -31.48 -5.43
CA ILE A 752 132.55 -30.59 -5.03
C ILE A 752 133.03 -29.17 -4.64
N LYS A 753 134.26 -29.04 -4.13
CA LYS A 753 134.74 -27.78 -3.53
C LYS A 753 135.16 -26.72 -4.55
N GLU A 754 135.45 -27.09 -5.80
CA GLU A 754 135.94 -26.14 -6.81
C GLU A 754 134.80 -25.38 -7.51
N LEU A 755 133.61 -25.99 -7.62
CA LEU A 755 132.46 -25.42 -8.33
C LEU A 755 131.83 -24.22 -7.61
N GLU A 756 131.83 -24.19 -6.27
CA GLU A 756 131.18 -23.12 -5.49
C GLU A 756 131.83 -21.74 -5.65
N ALA A 757 133.13 -21.69 -5.94
CA ALA A 757 133.90 -20.45 -5.98
C ALA A 757 133.51 -19.54 -7.15
N CYS A 758 133.23 -20.11 -8.31
CA CYS A 758 132.97 -19.34 -9.55
C CYS A 758 131.63 -18.60 -9.54
N LEU A 759 130.64 -19.09 -8.79
CA LEU A 759 129.27 -18.57 -8.80
C LEU A 759 129.14 -17.20 -8.11
N ARG A 760 129.93 -16.96 -7.06
CA ARG A 760 129.82 -15.76 -6.20
C ARG A 760 130.30 -14.46 -6.86
N LEU A 761 131.07 -14.54 -7.96
CA LEU A 761 131.66 -13.35 -8.60
C LEU A 761 130.68 -12.62 -9.54
N LYS A 762 129.75 -13.32 -10.20
CA LYS A 762 128.79 -12.71 -11.14
C LYS A 762 127.79 -11.79 -10.43
N GLN A 763 127.20 -12.26 -9.33
CA GLN A 763 126.08 -11.61 -8.63
C GLN A 763 126.35 -10.18 -8.13
N LYS A 764 127.61 -9.73 -8.05
CA LYS A 764 127.97 -8.37 -7.62
C LYS A 764 127.83 -7.29 -8.70
N LYS A 765 127.87 -7.61 -10.01
CA LYS A 765 127.80 -6.58 -11.06
C LYS A 765 126.38 -6.10 -11.33
N ASP A 766 125.42 -7.02 -11.39
CA ASP A 766 124.07 -6.72 -11.90
C ASP A 766 123.29 -5.78 -10.96
N LEU A 767 123.52 -5.89 -9.64
CA LEU A 767 122.94 -5.04 -8.60
C LEU A 767 123.32 -3.55 -8.68
N GLN A 768 124.40 -3.21 -9.39
CA GLN A 768 124.88 -1.82 -9.48
C GLN A 768 124.20 -1.08 -10.65
N SER A 769 123.94 -1.77 -11.77
CA SER A 769 123.25 -1.21 -12.95
C SER A 769 121.82 -0.75 -12.64
N MET A 770 121.05 -1.59 -11.94
CA MET A 770 119.63 -1.32 -11.63
C MET A 770 119.41 -0.01 -10.86
N ARG A 771 120.32 0.34 -9.94
CA ARG A 771 120.17 1.52 -9.05
C ARG A 771 120.23 2.85 -9.79
N GLU A 772 120.97 2.90 -10.90
CA GLU A 772 121.10 4.11 -11.71
C GLU A 772 119.94 4.33 -12.69
N GLY A 773 119.21 3.27 -13.06
CA GLY A 773 117.99 3.39 -13.87
C GLY A 773 116.85 4.05 -13.09
N HIS A 774 116.58 3.55 -11.88
CA HIS A 774 115.45 4.03 -11.07
C HIS A 774 115.53 5.53 -10.70
N ARG A 775 116.73 6.08 -10.47
CA ARG A 775 116.88 7.51 -10.15
C ARG A 775 116.40 8.42 -11.29
N ARG A 776 116.85 8.16 -12.53
CA ARG A 776 116.50 8.97 -13.71
C ARG A 776 114.99 8.92 -14.00
N SER A 777 114.35 7.76 -13.79
CA SER A 777 112.92 7.58 -14.02
C SER A 777 112.01 8.32 -13.03
N LEU A 778 112.51 8.63 -11.82
CA LEU A 778 111.77 9.41 -10.82
C LEU A 778 111.87 10.92 -11.08
N GLU A 779 113.05 11.39 -11.50
CA GLU A 779 113.30 12.78 -11.87
C GLU A 779 112.40 13.24 -13.04
N THR A 780 112.16 12.38 -14.04
CA THR A 780 111.24 12.65 -15.15
C THR A 780 109.76 12.60 -14.75
N LEU A 781 109.38 11.74 -13.80
CA LEU A 781 107.97 11.57 -13.40
C LEU A 781 107.46 12.81 -12.63
N HIS A 782 108.30 13.38 -11.76
CA HIS A 782 107.95 14.56 -10.96
C HIS A 782 107.64 15.78 -11.85
N GLN A 783 108.47 16.04 -12.85
CA GLN A 783 108.31 17.16 -13.79
C GLN A 783 107.04 17.05 -14.65
N HIS A 784 106.59 15.83 -14.97
CA HIS A 784 105.33 15.62 -15.70
C HIS A 784 104.12 15.95 -14.82
N SER A 785 104.09 15.41 -13.59
CA SER A 785 102.99 15.63 -12.65
C SER A 785 102.81 17.10 -12.24
N GLU A 786 103.89 17.89 -12.16
CA GLU A 786 103.81 19.33 -11.87
C GLU A 786 103.25 20.16 -13.04
N GLN A 787 103.40 19.69 -14.28
CA GLN A 787 102.82 20.33 -15.47
C GLN A 787 101.33 20.00 -15.60
N GLU A 788 100.94 18.72 -15.42
CA GLU A 788 99.54 18.28 -15.41
C GLU A 788 98.73 18.99 -14.31
N LEU A 789 99.32 19.19 -13.12
CA LEU A 789 98.70 19.94 -12.02
C LEU A 789 98.58 21.46 -12.26
N GLN A 790 99.14 22.00 -13.35
CA GLN A 790 98.94 23.39 -13.78
C GLN A 790 97.87 23.50 -14.88
N THR A 791 97.82 22.58 -15.86
CA THR A 791 96.78 22.59 -16.90
C THR A 791 95.40 22.34 -16.31
N LEU A 792 95.25 21.31 -15.47
CA LEU A 792 94.00 20.97 -14.79
C LEU A 792 93.42 22.12 -13.96
N ARG A 793 94.26 23.02 -13.42
CA ARG A 793 93.79 24.21 -12.67
C ARG A 793 93.18 25.27 -13.57
N PHE A 794 93.76 25.47 -14.75
CA PHE A 794 93.26 26.46 -15.72
C PHE A 794 91.96 25.97 -16.37
N GLU A 795 91.91 24.69 -16.73
CA GLU A 795 90.74 24.02 -17.30
C GLU A 795 89.54 24.05 -16.34
N LEU A 796 89.74 23.73 -15.05
CA LEU A 796 88.66 23.77 -14.05
C LEU A 796 88.16 25.20 -13.76
N GLU A 797 89.01 26.21 -13.84
CA GLU A 797 88.58 27.60 -13.67
C GLU A 797 87.72 28.09 -14.85
N ASP A 798 88.12 27.80 -16.09
CA ASP A 798 87.38 28.24 -17.28
C ASP A 798 86.13 27.39 -17.53
N GLU A 799 86.14 26.09 -17.19
CA GLU A 799 84.91 25.30 -17.08
C GLU A 799 83.95 25.89 -16.02
N GLY A 800 84.47 26.32 -14.87
CA GLY A 800 83.68 26.96 -13.82
C GLY A 800 82.99 28.24 -14.33
N LYS A 801 83.72 29.10 -15.03
CA LYS A 801 83.20 30.33 -15.66
C LYS A 801 82.18 30.00 -16.77
N ALA A 802 82.46 29.02 -17.62
CA ALA A 802 81.58 28.60 -18.71
C ALA A 802 80.24 28.02 -18.19
N LYS A 803 80.29 27.14 -17.18
CA LYS A 803 79.09 26.54 -16.55
C LYS A 803 78.24 27.62 -15.84
N LEU A 804 78.86 28.60 -15.19
CA LEU A 804 78.14 29.75 -14.62
C LEU A 804 77.50 30.64 -15.68
N ALA A 805 78.11 30.77 -16.87
CA ALA A 805 77.54 31.50 -17.99
C ALA A 805 76.36 30.73 -18.63
N SER A 806 76.49 29.40 -18.83
CA SER A 806 75.41 28.58 -19.39
C SER A 806 74.18 28.58 -18.46
N LEU A 807 74.36 28.33 -17.17
CA LEU A 807 73.26 28.34 -16.19
C LEU A 807 72.54 29.70 -16.10
N ARG A 808 73.25 30.82 -16.29
CA ARG A 808 72.63 32.16 -16.38
C ARG A 808 71.87 32.36 -17.69
N SER A 809 72.38 31.82 -18.79
CA SER A 809 71.69 31.85 -20.09
C SER A 809 70.44 30.97 -20.08
N GLU A 810 70.52 29.76 -19.52
CA GLU A 810 69.43 28.80 -19.35
C GLU A 810 68.34 29.35 -18.43
N LEU A 811 68.71 29.90 -17.25
CA LEU A 811 67.74 30.50 -16.34
C LEU A 811 67.00 31.68 -16.98
N ASN A 812 67.70 32.54 -17.72
CA ASN A 812 67.08 33.64 -18.46
C ASN A 812 66.21 33.13 -19.62
N HIS A 813 66.63 32.08 -20.33
CA HIS A 813 65.84 31.47 -21.41
C HIS A 813 64.57 30.81 -20.88
N VAL A 814 64.65 30.06 -19.78
CA VAL A 814 63.51 29.43 -19.10
C VAL A 814 62.54 30.48 -18.54
N HIS A 815 63.05 31.58 -17.96
CA HIS A 815 62.18 32.70 -17.56
C HIS A 815 61.49 33.35 -18.75
N ALA A 816 62.21 33.59 -19.85
CA ALA A 816 61.62 34.16 -21.06
C ALA A 816 60.57 33.23 -21.69
N SER A 817 60.87 31.93 -21.84
CA SER A 817 59.93 30.95 -22.38
C SER A 817 58.73 30.73 -21.46
N ALA A 818 58.90 30.78 -20.15
CA ALA A 818 57.79 30.69 -19.20
C ALA A 818 56.86 31.91 -19.30
N ILE A 819 57.41 33.13 -19.42
CA ILE A 819 56.61 34.36 -19.60
C ILE A 819 55.89 34.36 -20.96
N GLU A 820 56.56 33.92 -22.02
CA GLU A 820 55.97 33.83 -23.36
C GLU A 820 54.89 32.74 -23.43
N HIS A 821 55.11 31.59 -22.79
CA HIS A 821 54.11 30.53 -22.67
C HIS A 821 52.91 30.96 -21.81
N LEU A 822 53.12 31.67 -20.70
CA LEU A 822 52.03 32.19 -19.86
C LEU A 822 51.19 33.22 -20.62
N ARG A 823 51.82 34.05 -21.47
CA ARG A 823 51.11 34.93 -22.40
C ARG A 823 50.33 34.15 -23.44
N GLN A 824 50.91 33.10 -24.01
CA GLN A 824 50.22 32.28 -25.02
C GLN A 824 49.04 31.52 -24.43
N THR A 825 49.14 30.95 -23.22
CA THR A 825 47.99 30.33 -22.56
C THR A 825 46.93 31.36 -22.21
N GLN A 826 47.28 32.51 -21.62
CA GLN A 826 46.31 33.59 -21.36
C GLN A 826 45.64 34.11 -22.64
N GLN A 827 46.35 34.17 -23.77
CA GLN A 827 45.80 34.59 -25.05
C GLN A 827 44.92 33.49 -25.70
N GLN A 828 45.20 32.21 -25.44
CA GLN A 828 44.35 31.08 -25.84
C GLN A 828 43.11 30.97 -24.95
N GLU A 829 43.24 31.07 -23.63
CA GLU A 829 42.16 31.09 -22.64
C GLU A 829 41.18 32.24 -22.91
N THR A 830 41.69 33.46 -23.15
CA THR A 830 40.84 34.62 -23.49
C THR A 830 40.30 34.60 -24.94
N ALA A 831 40.76 33.68 -25.78
CA ALA A 831 40.14 33.38 -27.07
C ALA A 831 39.07 32.28 -26.93
N ALA A 832 39.35 31.22 -26.17
CA ALA A 832 38.42 30.15 -25.84
C ALA A 832 37.18 30.70 -25.10
N ALA A 833 37.37 31.47 -24.03
CA ALA A 833 36.27 32.10 -23.29
C ALA A 833 35.41 33.06 -24.16
N LYS A 834 35.97 33.64 -25.24
CA LYS A 834 35.21 34.44 -26.21
C LYS A 834 34.44 33.58 -27.21
N LEU A 835 35.01 32.44 -27.63
CA LEU A 835 34.31 31.46 -28.47
C LEU A 835 33.18 30.78 -27.69
N GLU A 836 33.41 30.44 -26.42
CA GLU A 836 32.40 29.92 -25.49
C GLU A 836 31.29 30.95 -25.24
N LEU A 837 31.63 32.21 -24.95
CA LEU A 837 30.64 33.28 -24.81
C LEU A 837 29.81 33.48 -26.09
N ASN A 838 30.46 33.51 -27.25
CA ASN A 838 29.74 33.60 -28.54
C ASN A 838 28.86 32.37 -28.78
N HIS A 839 29.33 31.17 -28.45
CA HIS A 839 28.55 29.95 -28.60
C HIS A 839 27.35 29.91 -27.65
N ILE A 840 27.50 30.37 -26.41
CA ILE A 840 26.40 30.56 -25.46
C ILE A 840 25.38 31.58 -26.02
N LEU A 841 25.84 32.70 -26.60
CA LEU A 841 24.96 33.70 -27.23
C LEU A 841 24.25 33.16 -28.49
N GLU A 842 24.88 32.29 -29.28
CA GLU A 842 24.22 31.59 -30.38
C GLU A 842 23.20 30.55 -29.88
N GLN A 843 23.51 29.85 -28.78
CA GLN A 843 22.60 28.92 -28.13
C GLN A 843 21.38 29.64 -27.53
N THR A 844 21.56 30.76 -26.81
CA THR A 844 20.43 31.52 -26.26
C THR A 844 19.59 32.14 -27.37
N GLN A 845 20.19 32.72 -28.41
CA GLN A 845 19.41 33.18 -29.57
C GLN A 845 18.69 32.04 -30.31
N LYS A 846 19.22 30.81 -30.29
CA LYS A 846 18.50 29.66 -30.82
C LYS A 846 17.33 29.28 -29.91
N GLN A 847 17.54 29.22 -28.59
CA GLN A 847 16.48 29.00 -27.61
C GLN A 847 15.38 30.07 -27.70
N GLU A 848 15.72 31.35 -27.91
CA GLU A 848 14.75 32.42 -28.17
C GLU A 848 13.93 32.20 -29.45
N ARG A 849 14.54 31.68 -30.52
CA ARG A 849 13.83 31.30 -31.77
C ARG A 849 12.94 30.08 -31.57
N ASP A 850 13.44 29.06 -30.87
CA ASP A 850 12.70 27.83 -30.58
C ASP A 850 11.52 28.12 -29.63
N LEU A 851 11.70 28.98 -28.63
CA LEU A 851 10.65 29.46 -27.71
C LEU A 851 9.64 30.39 -28.39
N THR A 852 10.07 31.29 -29.29
CA THR A 852 9.12 32.12 -30.06
C THR A 852 8.34 31.30 -31.08
N GLY A 853 8.93 30.23 -31.64
CA GLY A 853 8.21 29.19 -32.38
C GLY A 853 7.12 28.52 -31.52
N GLN A 854 7.49 28.02 -30.34
CA GLN A 854 6.53 27.43 -29.39
C GLN A 854 5.44 28.41 -28.97
N ILE A 855 5.73 29.70 -28.81
CA ILE A 855 4.72 30.73 -28.52
C ILE A 855 3.72 30.88 -29.67
N VAL A 856 4.16 30.80 -30.93
CA VAL A 856 3.26 30.81 -32.10
C VAL A 856 2.43 29.53 -32.17
N GLU A 857 3.06 28.36 -32.01
CA GLU A 857 2.35 27.07 -31.97
C GLU A 857 1.30 27.01 -30.85
N LEU A 858 1.62 27.52 -29.65
CA LEU A 858 0.68 27.64 -28.54
C LEU A 858 -0.40 28.70 -28.77
N GLN A 859 -0.12 29.77 -29.52
CA GLN A 859 -1.14 30.74 -29.93
C GLN A 859 -2.10 30.15 -30.96
N GLU A 860 -1.60 29.37 -31.92
CA GLU A 860 -2.42 28.59 -32.86
C GLU A 860 -3.24 27.52 -32.12
N GLU A 861 -2.64 26.79 -31.18
CA GLU A 861 -3.35 25.80 -30.36
C GLU A 861 -4.44 26.47 -29.50
N LEU A 862 -4.14 27.59 -28.83
CA LEU A 862 -5.13 28.39 -28.10
C LEU A 862 -6.23 28.94 -29.02
N SER A 863 -5.93 29.26 -30.29
CA SER A 863 -6.95 29.62 -31.27
C SER A 863 -7.84 28.43 -31.64
N SER A 864 -7.27 27.24 -31.82
CA SER A 864 -8.01 26.02 -32.13
C SER A 864 -8.88 25.55 -30.95
N ARG A 865 -8.36 25.64 -29.72
CA ARG A 865 -9.07 25.39 -28.47
C ARG A 865 -10.18 26.42 -28.26
N ARG A 866 -9.94 27.70 -28.53
CA ARG A 866 -10.98 28.75 -28.50
C ARG A 866 -12.08 28.49 -29.53
N ASN A 867 -11.73 28.07 -30.75
CA ASN A 867 -12.70 27.68 -31.77
C ASN A 867 -13.47 26.39 -31.40
N ARG A 868 -12.85 25.45 -30.67
CA ARG A 868 -13.56 24.28 -30.12
C ARG A 868 -14.47 24.67 -28.97
N ILE A 869 -14.07 25.62 -28.11
CA ILE A 869 -14.91 26.19 -27.04
C ILE A 869 -16.11 26.89 -27.66
N THR A 870 -15.96 27.78 -28.64
CA THR A 870 -17.11 28.44 -29.27
C THR A 870 -18.02 27.44 -30.00
N ASN A 871 -17.49 26.38 -30.61
CA ASN A 871 -18.32 25.31 -31.15
C ASN A 871 -19.07 24.54 -30.04
N LEU A 872 -18.44 24.28 -28.89
CA LEU A 872 -19.09 23.70 -27.71
C LEU A 872 -20.13 24.66 -27.11
N ASP A 873 -19.92 25.96 -27.14
CA ASP A 873 -20.92 26.96 -26.71
C ASP A 873 -22.14 26.96 -27.63
N HIS A 874 -21.97 26.76 -28.94
CA HIS A 874 -23.09 26.56 -29.88
C HIS A 874 -23.79 25.20 -29.66
N GLU A 875 -23.04 24.12 -29.40
CA GLU A 875 -23.61 22.82 -29.00
C GLU A 875 -24.44 22.99 -27.71
N ILE A 876 -23.89 23.63 -26.67
CA ILE A 876 -24.56 23.95 -25.40
C ILE A 876 -25.77 24.86 -25.61
N HIS A 877 -25.70 25.85 -26.51
CA HIS A 877 -26.85 26.71 -26.82
C HIS A 877 -27.98 25.90 -27.46
N SER A 878 -27.68 25.07 -28.46
CA SER A 878 -28.67 24.19 -29.09
C SER A 878 -29.25 23.16 -28.10
N LEU A 879 -28.43 22.63 -27.20
CA LEU A 879 -28.90 21.75 -26.13
C LEU A 879 -29.81 22.50 -25.15
N ASN A 880 -29.47 23.74 -24.76
CA ASN A 880 -30.34 24.58 -23.94
C ASN A 880 -31.65 24.95 -24.65
N GLU A 881 -31.67 25.13 -25.97
CA GLU A 881 -32.90 25.26 -26.76
C GLU A 881 -33.74 23.97 -26.70
N THR A 882 -33.13 22.79 -26.91
CA THR A 882 -33.86 21.51 -26.81
C THR A 882 -34.39 21.25 -25.39
N ILE A 883 -33.61 21.60 -24.36
CA ILE A 883 -34.04 21.57 -22.95
C ILE A 883 -35.19 22.55 -22.74
N SER A 884 -35.12 23.77 -23.27
CA SER A 884 -36.23 24.75 -23.17
C SER A 884 -37.51 24.24 -23.83
N THR A 885 -37.43 23.59 -25.00
CA THR A 885 -38.60 22.98 -25.65
C THR A 885 -39.13 21.78 -24.85
N LEU A 886 -38.26 20.90 -24.36
CA LEU A 886 -38.65 19.74 -23.54
C LEU A 886 -39.23 20.18 -22.18
N THR A 887 -38.73 21.27 -21.58
CA THR A 887 -39.32 21.85 -20.36
C THR A 887 -40.71 22.40 -20.64
N LYS A 888 -40.92 23.12 -21.75
CA LYS A 888 -42.27 23.59 -22.16
C LYS A 888 -43.22 22.43 -22.45
N GLU A 889 -42.75 21.36 -23.09
CA GLU A 889 -43.55 20.14 -23.28
C GLU A 889 -43.88 19.46 -21.94
N LEU A 890 -42.92 19.40 -21.01
CA LEU A 890 -43.13 18.81 -19.69
C LEU A 890 -44.05 19.67 -18.80
N GLU A 891 -44.01 21.00 -18.93
CA GLU A 891 -44.99 21.92 -18.34
C GLU A 891 -46.39 21.70 -18.92
N LEU A 892 -46.52 21.59 -20.25
CA LEU A 892 -47.80 21.28 -20.91
C LEU A 892 -48.33 19.90 -20.51
N LYS A 893 -47.47 18.89 -20.38
CA LYS A 893 -47.84 17.57 -19.83
C LYS A 893 -48.19 17.64 -18.34
N GLY A 894 -47.53 18.49 -17.55
CA GLY A 894 -47.89 18.77 -16.17
C GLY A 894 -49.27 19.42 -16.02
N GLN A 895 -49.57 20.41 -16.88
CA GLN A 895 -50.89 21.02 -16.98
C GLN A 895 -51.97 20.01 -17.41
N GLU A 896 -51.66 19.14 -18.37
CA GLU A 896 -52.55 18.05 -18.80
C GLU A 896 -52.81 17.01 -17.69
N VAL A 897 -51.78 16.63 -16.92
CA VAL A 897 -51.94 15.76 -15.74
C VAL A 897 -52.78 16.46 -14.65
N LEU A 898 -52.61 17.77 -14.46
CA LEU A 898 -53.47 18.55 -13.54
C LEU A 898 -54.92 18.64 -14.05
N ARG A 899 -55.15 18.77 -15.37
CA ARG A 899 -56.47 18.72 -15.99
C ARG A 899 -57.13 17.35 -15.79
N ILE A 900 -56.44 16.26 -16.14
CA ILE A 900 -56.94 14.89 -15.94
C ILE A 900 -57.23 14.62 -14.45
N ARG A 901 -56.36 15.09 -13.54
CA ARG A 901 -56.57 14.97 -12.09
C ARG A 901 -57.77 15.77 -11.62
N SER A 902 -58.02 16.98 -12.14
CA SER A 902 -59.16 17.81 -11.75
C SER A 902 -60.48 17.21 -12.27
N GLU A 903 -60.48 16.68 -13.49
CA GLU A 903 -61.61 15.98 -14.10
C GLU A 903 -61.92 14.67 -13.36
N ALA A 904 -60.91 13.85 -13.05
CA ALA A 904 -61.08 12.67 -12.19
C ALA A 904 -61.62 13.05 -10.80
N SER A 905 -61.11 14.15 -10.20
CA SER A 905 -61.62 14.67 -8.91
C SER A 905 -63.03 15.27 -9.01
N GLN A 906 -63.49 15.65 -10.20
CA GLN A 906 -64.87 16.06 -10.46
C GLN A 906 -65.79 14.85 -10.69
N GLN A 907 -65.31 13.82 -11.39
CA GLN A 907 -66.01 12.55 -11.58
C GLN A 907 -66.18 11.79 -10.24
N MET A 908 -65.14 11.74 -9.39
CA MET A 908 -65.25 11.17 -8.04
C MET A 908 -66.30 11.92 -7.22
N ARG A 909 -66.25 13.25 -7.16
CA ARG A 909 -67.27 14.05 -6.43
C ARG A 909 -68.68 13.89 -7.00
N ALA A 910 -68.83 13.70 -8.31
CA ALA A 910 -70.13 13.39 -8.91
C ALA A 910 -70.63 12.00 -8.49
N HIS A 911 -69.77 10.97 -8.52
CA HIS A 911 -70.09 9.63 -8.03
C HIS A 911 -70.40 9.59 -6.54
N GLU A 912 -69.65 10.31 -5.70
CA GLU A 912 -69.92 10.50 -4.27
C GLU A 912 -71.28 11.16 -4.06
N GLN A 913 -71.59 12.23 -4.79
CA GLN A 913 -72.88 12.92 -4.67
C GLN A 913 -74.04 12.03 -5.13
N ASP A 914 -73.87 11.20 -6.16
CA ASP A 914 -74.89 10.27 -6.63
C ASP A 914 -75.03 9.03 -5.74
N LEU A 915 -73.97 8.61 -5.04
CA LEU A 915 -74.03 7.64 -3.94
C LEU A 915 -74.79 8.21 -2.75
N LEU A 916 -74.54 9.46 -2.36
CA LEU A 916 -75.30 10.14 -1.32
C LEU A 916 -76.78 10.28 -1.70
N LYS A 917 -77.11 10.69 -2.93
CA LYS A 917 -78.51 10.72 -3.43
C LYS A 917 -79.16 9.33 -3.53
N LYS A 918 -78.39 8.26 -3.69
CA LYS A 918 -78.90 6.87 -3.62
C LYS A 918 -79.22 6.51 -2.18
N HIS A 919 -78.28 6.71 -1.27
CA HIS A 919 -78.48 6.43 0.14
C HIS A 919 -79.61 7.27 0.76
N GLU A 920 -79.73 8.55 0.39
CA GLU A 920 -80.83 9.43 0.81
C GLU A 920 -82.20 8.91 0.32
N ARG A 921 -82.29 8.42 -0.92
CA ARG A 921 -83.50 7.75 -1.42
C ARG A 921 -83.76 6.42 -0.71
N GLU A 922 -82.76 5.57 -0.52
CA GLU A 922 -82.89 4.30 0.18
C GLU A 922 -83.36 4.50 1.63
N MET A 923 -82.83 5.52 2.33
CA MET A 923 -83.28 5.92 3.67
C MET A 923 -84.67 6.58 3.65
N GLY A 924 -85.02 7.31 2.59
CA GLY A 924 -86.37 7.83 2.38
C GLY A 924 -87.41 6.73 2.14
N GLU A 925 -87.06 5.74 1.32
CA GLU A 925 -87.86 4.54 1.04
C GLU A 925 -88.01 3.66 2.28
N LEU A 926 -86.93 3.45 3.06
CA LEU A 926 -86.96 2.72 4.33
C LEU A 926 -87.80 3.43 5.40
N ASN A 927 -87.71 4.77 5.49
CA ASN A 927 -88.59 5.54 6.35
C ASN A 927 -90.05 5.50 5.87
N ALA A 928 -90.30 5.46 4.56
CA ALA A 928 -91.64 5.33 4.00
C ALA A 928 -92.25 3.94 4.25
N THR A 929 -91.47 2.85 4.13
CA THR A 929 -91.93 1.50 4.50
C THR A 929 -92.16 1.39 6.00
N HIS A 930 -91.22 1.84 6.85
CA HIS A 930 -91.41 1.87 8.30
C HIS A 930 -92.64 2.69 8.72
N SER A 931 -92.88 3.86 8.11
CA SER A 931 -94.07 4.68 8.37
C SER A 931 -95.36 3.98 7.93
N LYS A 932 -95.33 3.30 6.77
CA LYS A 932 -96.46 2.51 6.26
C LYS A 932 -96.75 1.31 7.15
N ASP A 933 -95.73 0.62 7.64
CA ASP A 933 -95.88 -0.56 8.50
C ASP A 933 -96.32 -0.16 9.92
N MET A 934 -95.84 0.97 10.44
CA MET A 934 -96.39 1.56 11.66
C MET A 934 -97.87 1.97 11.48
N GLN A 935 -98.25 2.53 10.33
CA GLN A 935 -99.65 2.83 10.01
C GLN A 935 -100.51 1.57 9.84
N ASN A 936 -99.96 0.48 9.28
CA ASN A 936 -100.60 -0.83 9.22
C ASN A 936 -100.83 -1.39 10.63
N MET A 937 -99.81 -1.38 11.48
CA MET A 937 -99.89 -1.82 12.88
C MET A 937 -100.90 -0.99 13.70
N LEU A 938 -100.98 0.33 13.47
CA LEU A 938 -102.03 1.18 14.06
C LEU A 938 -103.43 0.82 13.51
N SER A 939 -103.55 0.51 12.22
CA SER A 939 -104.81 0.05 11.62
C SER A 939 -105.27 -1.28 12.22
N ASP A 940 -104.36 -2.25 12.39
CA ASP A 940 -104.66 -3.57 12.96
C ASP A 940 -104.90 -3.52 14.46
N PHE A 941 -104.20 -2.65 15.19
CA PHE A 941 -104.52 -2.33 16.59
C PHE A 941 -105.93 -1.74 16.71
N ASN A 942 -106.32 -0.80 15.84
CA ASN A 942 -107.66 -0.22 15.84
C ASN A 942 -108.74 -1.27 15.52
N LYS A 943 -108.53 -2.14 14.51
CA LYS A 943 -109.42 -3.28 14.21
C LYS A 943 -109.55 -4.23 15.41
N ALA A 944 -108.44 -4.54 16.08
CA ALA A 944 -108.46 -5.36 17.29
C ALA A 944 -109.21 -4.68 18.44
N GLN A 945 -109.07 -3.35 18.59
CA GLN A 945 -109.82 -2.57 19.57
C GLN A 945 -111.32 -2.50 19.24
N GLU A 946 -111.70 -2.45 17.97
CA GLU A 946 -113.09 -2.55 17.50
C GLU A 946 -113.67 -3.93 17.77
N LEU A 947 -112.99 -5.01 17.39
CA LEU A 947 -113.40 -6.38 17.73
C LEU A 947 -113.53 -6.62 19.25
N LEU A 948 -112.71 -5.95 20.08
CA LEU A 948 -112.84 -5.96 21.53
C LEU A 948 -114.06 -5.15 22.02
N LYS A 949 -114.34 -3.97 21.45
CA LYS A 949 -115.56 -3.18 21.73
C LYS A 949 -116.82 -3.97 21.35
N ASP A 950 -116.83 -4.58 20.17
CA ASP A 950 -117.93 -5.41 19.68
C ASP A 950 -118.16 -6.60 20.61
N LYS A 951 -117.10 -7.30 21.01
CA LYS A 951 -117.19 -8.41 21.97
C LYS A 951 -117.67 -7.96 23.35
N ILE A 952 -117.27 -6.79 23.83
CA ILE A 952 -117.79 -6.19 25.07
C ILE A 952 -119.29 -5.88 24.93
N SER A 953 -119.71 -5.27 23.81
CA SER A 953 -121.13 -4.96 23.57
C SER A 953 -121.99 -6.22 23.44
N ALA A 954 -121.50 -7.26 22.78
CA ALA A 954 -122.16 -8.56 22.68
C ALA A 954 -122.28 -9.24 24.05
N LEU A 955 -121.26 -9.15 24.91
CA LEU A 955 -121.33 -9.63 26.29
C LEU A 955 -122.29 -8.80 27.15
N GLN A 956 -122.38 -7.48 26.96
CA GLN A 956 -123.37 -6.62 27.62
C GLN A 956 -124.80 -6.96 27.20
N ILE A 957 -125.05 -7.15 25.89
CA ILE A 957 -126.35 -7.60 25.36
C ILE A 957 -126.71 -9.00 25.90
N LEU A 958 -125.73 -9.91 26.01
CA LEU A 958 -125.96 -11.24 26.57
C LEU A 958 -126.28 -11.18 28.08
N LEU A 959 -125.59 -10.32 28.83
CA LEU A 959 -125.82 -10.06 30.26
C LEU A 959 -127.20 -9.43 30.50
N GLU A 960 -127.54 -8.38 29.76
CA GLU A 960 -128.88 -7.78 29.81
C GLU A 960 -129.97 -8.79 29.39
N GLY A 961 -129.66 -9.67 28.44
CA GLY A 961 -130.51 -10.79 28.04
C GLY A 961 -130.73 -11.83 29.16
N THR A 962 -129.71 -12.14 29.97
CA THR A 962 -129.86 -13.04 31.13
C THR A 962 -130.54 -12.35 32.30
N GLU A 963 -130.27 -11.07 32.56
CA GLU A 963 -131.02 -10.26 33.53
C GLU A 963 -132.51 -10.17 33.16
N ASN A 964 -132.83 -9.94 31.88
CA ASN A 964 -134.22 -9.92 31.42
C ASN A 964 -134.90 -11.28 31.55
N LYS A 965 -134.18 -12.40 31.33
CA LYS A 965 -134.70 -13.75 31.62
C LYS A 965 -134.94 -13.97 33.12
N PHE A 966 -134.07 -13.45 33.98
CA PHE A 966 -134.26 -13.51 35.44
C PHE A 966 -135.45 -12.68 35.91
N ARG A 967 -135.59 -11.43 35.41
CA ARG A 967 -136.72 -10.53 35.70
C ARG A 967 -138.06 -11.03 35.14
N LYS A 968 -138.06 -11.90 34.11
CA LYS A 968 -139.25 -12.49 33.49
C LYS A 968 -139.52 -13.94 33.90
N ARG A 969 -138.92 -14.41 35.01
CA ARG A 969 -139.20 -15.73 35.56
C ARG A 969 -140.64 -15.83 36.08
N GLU A 970 -141.33 -16.91 35.72
CA GLU A 970 -142.69 -17.19 36.18
C GLU A 970 -142.74 -17.49 37.69
N SER A 971 -143.86 -17.10 38.33
CA SER A 971 -144.20 -17.44 39.72
C SER A 971 -144.41 -18.94 39.90
N ARG A 972 -144.37 -19.44 41.13
CA ARG A 972 -144.52 -20.87 41.43
C ARG A 972 -145.98 -21.30 41.35
N ALA A 973 -146.20 -22.60 41.20
CA ALA A 973 -147.55 -23.18 41.20
C ALA A 973 -148.32 -22.86 42.50
N GLU A 974 -147.60 -22.79 43.63
CA GLU A 974 -148.12 -22.38 44.95
C GLU A 974 -148.72 -20.96 44.90
N ASP A 975 -147.99 -20.01 44.31
CA ASP A 975 -148.43 -18.62 44.14
C ASP A 975 -149.66 -18.55 43.21
N LEU A 976 -149.63 -19.28 42.09
CA LEU A 976 -150.67 -19.27 41.08
C LEU A 976 -152.00 -19.85 41.59
N GLN A 977 -151.96 -20.85 42.48
CA GLN A 977 -153.17 -21.42 43.09
C GLN A 977 -153.81 -20.45 44.09
N ALA A 978 -153.03 -19.80 44.95
CA ALA A 978 -153.54 -18.77 45.86
C ALA A 978 -154.12 -17.55 45.11
N ILE A 979 -153.52 -17.19 43.95
CA ILE A 979 -154.05 -16.16 43.06
C ILE A 979 -155.40 -16.56 42.42
N ALA A 980 -155.65 -17.86 42.19
CA ALA A 980 -156.93 -18.34 41.69
C ALA A 980 -158.05 -18.22 42.74
N GLU A 981 -157.83 -18.75 43.96
CA GLU A 981 -158.81 -18.70 45.06
C GLU A 981 -159.19 -17.24 45.43
N LEU A 982 -158.21 -16.33 45.41
CA LEU A 982 -158.46 -14.91 45.62
C LEU A 982 -159.25 -14.26 44.46
N LYS A 983 -159.02 -14.68 43.21
CA LYS A 983 -159.80 -14.20 42.05
C LYS A 983 -161.24 -14.67 42.08
N ASP A 984 -161.50 -15.90 42.52
CA ASP A 984 -162.87 -16.42 42.58
C ASP A 984 -163.70 -15.69 43.66
N MET A 985 -163.15 -15.48 44.87
CA MET A 985 -163.76 -14.62 45.90
C MET A 985 -163.96 -13.16 45.44
N VAL A 986 -163.04 -12.63 44.63
CA VAL A 986 -163.20 -11.31 44.01
C VAL A 986 -164.35 -11.34 43.01
N SER A 987 -164.47 -12.37 42.18
CA SER A 987 -165.52 -12.47 41.16
C SER A 987 -166.94 -12.54 41.76
N GLU A 988 -167.13 -13.23 42.88
CA GLU A 988 -168.42 -13.25 43.60
C GLU A 988 -168.78 -11.86 44.14
N ARG A 989 -167.80 -11.14 44.70
CA ARG A 989 -168.00 -9.76 45.19
C ARG A 989 -168.22 -8.78 44.04
N GLU A 990 -167.50 -8.90 42.93
CA GLU A 990 -167.68 -8.07 41.74
C GLU A 990 -169.04 -8.31 41.10
N ALA A 991 -169.54 -9.55 41.06
CA ALA A 991 -170.90 -9.86 40.62
C ALA A 991 -171.96 -9.21 41.53
N LEU A 992 -171.78 -9.27 42.86
CA LEU A 992 -172.67 -8.63 43.83
C LEU A 992 -172.66 -7.09 43.69
N VAL A 993 -171.47 -6.49 43.58
CA VAL A 993 -171.31 -5.03 43.38
C VAL A 993 -171.88 -4.59 42.03
N LYS A 994 -171.66 -5.36 40.95
CA LYS A 994 -172.21 -5.05 39.63
C LYS A 994 -173.74 -5.01 39.64
N LYS A 995 -174.38 -5.95 40.35
CA LYS A 995 -175.84 -5.96 40.53
C LYS A 995 -176.33 -4.68 41.22
N LEU A 996 -175.69 -4.28 42.33
CA LEU A 996 -175.97 -3.01 43.03
C LEU A 996 -175.68 -1.76 42.18
N VAL A 997 -174.69 -1.81 41.28
CA VAL A 997 -174.33 -0.71 40.37
C VAL A 997 -175.33 -0.56 39.23
N ASP A 998 -175.84 -1.66 38.68
CA ASP A 998 -176.82 -1.60 37.60
C ASP A 998 -178.23 -1.26 38.14
N ASP A 999 -178.61 -1.70 39.35
CA ASP A 999 -179.78 -1.19 40.07
C ASP A 999 -179.66 0.34 40.31
N LYS A 1000 -178.49 0.81 40.77
CA LYS A 1000 -178.21 2.25 40.92
C LYS A 1000 -178.36 3.00 39.59
N LYS A 1001 -177.86 2.46 38.47
CA LYS A 1001 -178.00 3.09 37.14
C LYS A 1001 -179.46 3.22 36.73
N PHE A 1002 -180.29 2.22 36.99
CA PHE A 1002 -181.72 2.26 36.67
C PHE A 1002 -182.38 3.47 37.33
N TYR A 1003 -182.20 3.64 38.65
CA TYR A 1003 -182.71 4.81 39.37
C TYR A 1003 -182.08 6.13 38.91
N GLN A 1004 -180.78 6.16 38.58
CA GLN A 1004 -180.13 7.39 38.09
C GLN A 1004 -180.63 7.83 36.71
N LEU A 1005 -180.90 6.92 35.77
CA LEU A 1005 -181.50 7.31 34.48
C LEU A 1005 -182.95 7.80 34.62
N GLU A 1006 -183.74 7.21 35.52
CA GLU A 1006 -185.11 7.66 35.76
C GLU A 1006 -185.17 9.05 36.42
N LEU A 1007 -184.20 9.36 37.30
CA LEU A 1007 -184.01 10.71 37.87
C LEU A 1007 -183.64 11.74 36.80
N VAL A 1008 -182.61 11.47 35.98
CA VAL A 1008 -182.12 12.43 34.96
C VAL A 1008 -183.20 12.75 33.91
N ASN A 1009 -184.05 11.78 33.53
CA ASN A 1009 -185.18 12.01 32.62
C ASN A 1009 -186.35 12.80 33.25
N ARG A 1010 -186.47 12.87 34.58
CA ARG A 1010 -187.39 13.81 35.26
C ARG A 1010 -186.76 15.19 35.44
N GLU A 1011 -185.50 15.23 35.83
CA GLU A 1011 -184.73 16.45 36.12
C GLU A 1011 -184.57 17.35 34.88
N THR A 1012 -184.36 16.75 33.70
CA THR A 1012 -184.35 17.47 32.41
C THR A 1012 -185.71 18.09 32.03
N ASN A 1013 -186.82 17.61 32.61
CA ASN A 1013 -188.15 18.18 32.38
C ASN A 1013 -188.55 19.20 33.47
N PHE A 1014 -188.07 19.04 34.70
CA PHE A 1014 -188.32 19.98 35.80
C PHE A 1014 -187.69 21.36 35.57
N ASN A 1015 -186.59 21.42 34.80
CA ASN A 1015 -185.92 22.66 34.38
C ASN A 1015 -186.76 23.62 33.51
N LYS A 1016 -188.07 23.38 33.32
CA LYS A 1016 -189.04 24.35 32.79
C LYS A 1016 -189.97 24.97 33.84
N VAL A 1017 -189.97 24.50 35.09
CA VAL A 1017 -190.88 24.97 36.15
C VAL A 1017 -190.14 25.08 37.51
N PHE A 1018 -189.29 26.10 37.61
CA PHE A 1018 -188.47 26.56 38.77
C PHE A 1018 -187.04 26.01 38.95
N ASN A 1019 -186.13 26.97 39.16
CA ASN A 1019 -184.74 26.90 39.66
C ASN A 1019 -184.71 26.55 41.18
N PRO A 1020 -183.57 26.17 41.84
CA PRO A 1020 -182.22 26.77 41.64
C PRO A 1020 -180.94 25.88 41.86
N SER A 1021 -179.78 26.51 41.64
CA SER A 1021 -178.42 26.21 42.16
C SER A 1021 -178.32 26.11 43.71
N PRO A 1022 -177.22 25.65 44.42
CA PRO A 1022 -175.78 25.76 44.02
C PRO A 1022 -174.68 24.79 44.63
N ASN A 1023 -173.48 24.77 44.01
CA ASN A 1023 -172.09 24.87 44.59
C ASN A 1023 -171.48 23.85 45.65
N VAL A 1024 -170.13 23.89 45.79
CA VAL A 1024 -169.18 23.31 46.81
C VAL A 1024 -168.95 21.78 46.75
N GLY A 1025 -167.76 21.15 46.87
CA GLY A 1025 -166.34 21.50 47.12
C GLY A 1025 -165.49 20.17 47.22
N VAL A 1026 -164.28 19.99 47.80
CA VAL A 1026 -163.18 20.87 48.31
C VAL A 1026 -161.90 20.01 48.68
N ILE A 1027 -160.64 20.51 48.52
CA ILE A 1027 -159.34 20.20 49.24
C ILE A 1027 -158.86 18.71 49.44
N ASN A 1028 -157.66 18.17 49.09
CA ASN A 1028 -156.20 18.53 49.15
C ASN A 1028 -155.50 18.31 50.54
N PRO A 1029 -154.39 17.51 50.70
CA PRO A 1029 -153.05 18.12 50.93
C PRO A 1029 -151.74 17.26 50.67
N LEU A 1030 -150.56 17.92 50.79
CA LEU A 1030 -149.15 17.43 50.92
C LEU A 1030 -148.43 16.90 49.64
N VAL A 1031 -147.33 17.46 49.05
CA VAL A 1031 -146.17 18.36 49.38
C VAL A 1031 -144.91 17.61 49.89
N LYS A 1032 -143.76 17.56 49.16
CA LYS A 1032 -142.63 18.53 48.97
C LYS A 1032 -141.80 18.16 47.68
N GLN A 1033 -141.29 19.07 46.81
CA GLN A 1033 -140.11 20.00 46.86
C GLN A 1033 -138.70 19.35 47.02
N LYS A 1034 -137.57 19.83 46.44
CA LYS A 1034 -137.18 20.77 45.32
C LYS A 1034 -135.62 20.86 45.19
N ARG A 1035 -135.06 21.40 44.07
CA ARG A 1035 -133.65 21.86 43.74
C ARG A 1035 -132.99 20.99 42.61
N LYS A 1036 -132.34 21.49 41.54
CA LYS A 1036 -131.18 22.42 41.32
C LYS A 1036 -129.87 21.89 41.93
N ASN A 1037 -128.80 21.48 41.22
CA ASN A 1037 -128.13 21.86 39.95
C ASN A 1037 -127.10 23.02 40.07
N ASP A 1038 -125.95 22.78 39.42
CA ASP A 1038 -124.74 23.61 39.21
C ASP A 1038 -123.70 23.82 40.34
N LYS A 1039 -122.47 23.40 40.01
CA LYS A 1039 -121.12 23.73 40.56
C LYS A 1039 -120.62 23.14 41.90
N SER A 1040 -119.30 22.84 41.87
CA SER A 1040 -118.37 22.42 42.94
C SER A 1040 -118.40 20.95 43.39
N GLY A 1041 -117.19 20.33 43.48
CA GLY A 1041 -116.97 18.92 43.83
C GLY A 1041 -115.49 18.51 43.75
N ASN A 1042 -114.83 18.49 44.92
CA ASN A 1042 -113.43 18.13 45.22
C ASN A 1042 -112.86 16.85 44.53
N ARG A 1043 -111.57 16.79 44.11
CA ARG A 1043 -110.31 16.65 44.92
C ARG A 1043 -110.19 15.24 45.55
N PHE A 1044 -109.22 14.38 45.19
CA PHE A 1044 -107.78 14.47 45.55
C PHE A 1044 -106.86 13.58 44.68
N THR A 1045 -105.59 14.00 44.48
CA THR A 1045 -104.29 13.24 44.27
C THR A 1045 -104.24 11.89 43.50
N SER A 1046 -103.27 11.59 42.62
CA SER A 1046 -101.89 12.14 42.44
C SER A 1046 -101.41 12.13 40.97
N SER A 1047 -100.44 12.98 40.65
CA SER A 1047 -99.67 13.06 39.38
C SER A 1047 -98.56 11.99 39.28
N PRO A 1048 -97.71 11.90 38.21
CA PRO A 1048 -97.66 12.70 36.97
C PRO A 1048 -97.47 11.92 35.64
N SER A 1049 -97.82 12.55 34.50
CA SER A 1049 -97.25 12.27 33.15
C SER A 1049 -97.74 13.29 32.10
N LEU A 1050 -96.98 13.46 31.01
CA LEU A 1050 -97.22 14.33 29.82
C LEU A 1050 -97.15 15.85 30.08
N GLY A 1051 -96.64 16.70 29.18
CA GLY A 1051 -95.91 16.47 27.92
C GLY A 1051 -95.77 17.74 27.05
N ALA A 1052 -94.69 17.85 26.26
CA ALA A 1052 -94.31 19.01 25.40
C ALA A 1052 -94.00 20.33 26.17
N LEU A 1053 -93.17 21.27 25.69
CA LEU A 1053 -92.64 21.54 24.34
C LEU A 1053 -91.14 22.01 24.40
N GLU A 1054 -90.56 22.26 23.22
CA GLU A 1054 -89.20 22.74 22.91
C GLU A 1054 -88.56 23.81 23.83
N LEU A 1055 -87.23 23.78 23.95
CA LEU A 1055 -86.37 24.87 23.43
C LEU A 1055 -84.87 24.51 23.37
N SER A 1056 -84.26 24.86 22.23
CA SER A 1056 -82.82 25.10 21.96
C SER A 1056 -81.75 24.62 22.97
N GLY A 1057 -80.87 23.71 22.53
CA GLY A 1057 -79.56 23.55 23.16
C GLY A 1057 -78.55 22.69 22.38
N THR A 1058 -77.33 23.21 22.21
CA THR A 1058 -76.11 22.52 22.69
C THR A 1058 -74.91 23.47 22.67
N GLY A 1059 -74.04 23.32 23.68
CA GLY A 1059 -72.76 24.00 23.78
C GLY A 1059 -71.59 23.03 23.65
N ARG A 1060 -70.37 23.57 23.76
CA ARG A 1060 -69.07 22.91 23.55
C ARG A 1060 -68.57 22.19 24.84
N GLY A 1061 -68.11 20.93 24.75
CA GLY A 1061 -67.47 20.24 25.90
C GLY A 1061 -66.93 18.82 25.61
N PRO A 1062 -65.69 18.46 26.02
CA PRO A 1062 -65.08 17.12 25.86
C PRO A 1062 -64.89 16.34 27.19
N PRO A 1063 -64.62 15.02 27.15
CA PRO A 1063 -63.82 14.32 28.18
C PRO A 1063 -62.85 13.22 27.56
N PRO A 1064 -62.19 12.25 28.28
CA PRO A 1064 -60.71 12.20 28.27
C PRO A 1064 -60.11 10.73 28.18
N PRO A 1065 -59.08 10.20 28.93
CA PRO A 1065 -58.11 9.22 28.35
C PRO A 1065 -57.87 7.87 29.13
N SER A 1066 -57.00 6.97 28.62
CA SER A 1066 -56.22 5.89 29.32
C SER A 1066 -55.54 4.94 28.28
N HIS A 1067 -54.66 3.94 28.55
CA HIS A 1067 -54.06 3.42 29.79
C HIS A 1067 -52.52 3.13 29.70
N LEU A 1068 -52.04 1.86 29.70
CA LEU A 1068 -50.63 1.44 29.86
C LEU A 1068 -50.25 0.10 29.14
N ASP A 1069 -48.92 -0.10 28.98
CA ASP A 1069 -48.06 -1.27 28.68
C ASP A 1069 -48.22 -2.50 29.65
N PRO A 1070 -47.47 -3.66 29.60
CA PRO A 1070 -46.11 -3.92 29.03
C PRO A 1070 -45.75 -5.36 28.51
N ALA A 1071 -44.43 -5.64 28.32
CA ALA A 1071 -43.77 -6.96 28.14
C ALA A 1071 -42.49 -7.07 29.03
N PRO A 1072 -41.98 -8.27 29.43
CA PRO A 1072 -40.70 -8.80 28.86
C PRO A 1072 -40.31 -10.33 29.01
N ASN A 1073 -39.43 -10.81 28.11
CA ASN A 1073 -38.25 -11.75 28.23
C ASN A 1073 -38.23 -13.18 28.90
N SER A 1074 -37.92 -14.21 28.07
CA SER A 1074 -36.78 -15.22 28.18
C SER A 1074 -36.75 -16.37 29.25
N PRO A 1075 -35.86 -17.43 29.20
CA PRO A 1075 -35.23 -18.21 28.07
C PRO A 1075 -35.03 -19.79 28.29
N ILE A 1076 -34.27 -20.46 27.38
CA ILE A 1076 -33.46 -21.76 27.44
C ILE A 1076 -34.11 -23.18 27.33
N HIS A 1077 -33.75 -23.98 26.27
CA HIS A 1077 -33.06 -25.33 26.29
C HIS A 1077 -33.14 -26.16 24.97
N HIS A 1078 -32.15 -27.04 24.71
CA HIS A 1078 -32.01 -27.99 23.57
C HIS A 1078 -32.04 -29.48 24.03
N PRO A 1079 -32.56 -30.41 23.19
CA PRO A 1079 -31.79 -31.50 22.51
C PRO A 1079 -32.37 -31.93 21.12
N GLU A 1080 -31.96 -32.94 20.30
CA GLU A 1080 -30.70 -33.67 19.98
C GLU A 1080 -30.81 -34.51 18.66
N LEU A 1081 -29.66 -34.80 18.02
CA LEU A 1081 -29.22 -35.98 17.21
C LEU A 1081 -29.81 -36.43 15.82
N ASP A 1082 -28.85 -36.87 14.98
CA ASP A 1082 -28.81 -37.28 13.55
C ASP A 1082 -29.43 -38.62 13.10
N THR A 1083 -29.60 -38.81 11.77
CA THR A 1083 -29.10 -40.02 11.03
C THR A 1083 -28.90 -39.79 9.50
N ILE A 1084 -28.37 -40.78 8.74
CA ILE A 1084 -27.47 -40.58 7.57
C ILE A 1084 -27.71 -41.57 6.37
N LYS A 1085 -27.69 -41.07 5.10
CA LYS A 1085 -27.36 -41.77 3.78
C LYS A 1085 -28.33 -42.87 3.20
N PRO A 1086 -28.12 -43.46 1.98
CA PRO A 1086 -27.83 -42.88 0.63
C PRO A 1086 -28.35 -43.64 -0.66
N VAL A 1087 -27.92 -43.19 -1.86
CA VAL A 1087 -27.62 -43.94 -3.15
C VAL A 1087 -28.69 -44.15 -4.27
N SER A 1088 -28.17 -44.16 -5.52
CA SER A 1088 -28.73 -44.23 -6.90
C SER A 1088 -29.06 -45.69 -7.40
N PRO A 1089 -29.20 -46.08 -8.71
CA PRO A 1089 -28.99 -45.40 -10.02
C PRO A 1089 -29.98 -45.71 -11.22
N SER A 1090 -29.69 -45.16 -12.42
CA SER A 1090 -29.81 -45.73 -13.80
C SER A 1090 -30.58 -44.93 -14.89
N ASN A 1091 -30.20 -45.18 -16.17
CA ASN A 1091 -30.59 -44.57 -17.47
C ASN A 1091 -30.49 -45.67 -18.58
N PRO A 1092 -30.68 -45.40 -19.89
CA PRO A 1092 -31.83 -44.88 -20.69
C PRO A 1092 -32.36 -45.99 -21.66
N PRO A 1093 -33.12 -45.74 -22.77
CA PRO A 1093 -32.48 -45.53 -24.09
C PRO A 1093 -33.25 -44.78 -25.24
N LEU A 1094 -32.47 -44.38 -26.26
CA LEU A 1094 -32.71 -44.00 -27.68
C LEU A 1094 -34.10 -44.16 -28.37
N LYS A 1095 -34.48 -43.21 -29.26
CA LYS A 1095 -34.29 -43.28 -30.75
C LYS A 1095 -34.71 -41.99 -31.54
N GLU A 1096 -34.61 -42.00 -32.88
CA GLU A 1096 -34.45 -40.83 -33.77
C GLU A 1096 -35.60 -40.55 -34.77
N SER A 1097 -35.55 -39.36 -35.43
CA SER A 1097 -35.69 -39.11 -36.89
C SER A 1097 -36.94 -38.40 -37.50
N THR A 1098 -36.66 -37.49 -38.47
CA THR A 1098 -37.50 -37.01 -39.62
C THR A 1098 -38.80 -36.22 -39.39
N LYS A 1099 -39.34 -35.37 -40.31
CA LYS A 1099 -38.83 -34.47 -41.39
C LYS A 1099 -40.02 -33.66 -41.99
N LEU A 1100 -39.78 -32.46 -42.58
CA LEU A 1100 -40.72 -31.67 -43.45
C LEU A 1100 -41.98 -31.13 -42.69
N THR A 1101 -42.68 -30.03 -43.03
CA THR A 1101 -42.69 -28.96 -44.09
C THR A 1101 -43.35 -27.69 -43.47
N SER A 1102 -43.64 -26.52 -44.06
CA SER A 1102 -43.57 -25.87 -45.42
C SER A 1102 -43.79 -24.34 -45.28
N LEU A 1103 -43.57 -23.56 -46.34
CA LEU A 1103 -44.02 -22.15 -46.55
C LEU A 1103 -45.10 -22.07 -47.64
N PRO A 1104 -45.86 -20.97 -47.77
CA PRO A 1104 -45.57 -19.94 -48.80
C PRO A 1104 -45.88 -18.48 -48.35
N ASP A 1105 -45.03 -17.48 -48.61
CA ASP A 1105 -45.06 -16.50 -49.74
C ASP A 1105 -45.76 -15.15 -49.39
N LYS A 1106 -45.46 -13.98 -49.99
CA LYS A 1106 -44.71 -13.66 -51.23
C LYS A 1106 -44.17 -12.20 -51.26
N GLU A 1107 -43.00 -12.00 -51.89
CA GLU A 1107 -42.53 -10.82 -52.70
C GLU A 1107 -42.55 -9.36 -52.13
N GLU A 1108 -41.72 -8.40 -52.57
CA GLU A 1108 -40.79 -8.34 -53.73
C GLU A 1108 -39.53 -7.47 -53.47
N SER A 1109 -38.48 -7.59 -54.28
CA SER A 1109 -37.28 -6.71 -54.29
C SER A 1109 -36.50 -6.81 -55.62
N PRO A 1110 -35.68 -5.80 -56.01
CA PRO A 1110 -34.29 -6.07 -56.45
C PRO A 1110 -33.30 -4.90 -56.14
N THR A 1111 -31.95 -4.95 -56.24
CA THR A 1111 -30.95 -5.98 -56.62
C THR A 1111 -29.52 -5.60 -56.17
N ALA A 1112 -28.66 -6.62 -55.90
CA ALA A 1112 -27.20 -6.71 -56.23
C ALA A 1112 -26.17 -5.66 -55.70
N THR A 1113 -24.88 -5.94 -55.39
CA THR A 1113 -23.98 -7.13 -55.39
C THR A 1113 -22.73 -6.85 -54.49
N PRO A 1114 -21.84 -7.82 -54.12
CA PRO A 1114 -21.31 -7.88 -52.73
C PRO A 1114 -19.80 -8.19 -52.52
N ASP A 1115 -19.45 -8.37 -51.23
CA ASP A 1115 -18.60 -9.46 -50.66
C ASP A 1115 -17.12 -9.21 -50.25
N SER A 1116 -16.61 -10.12 -49.40
CA SER A 1116 -15.26 -10.27 -48.80
C SER A 1116 -14.88 -9.29 -47.67
N GLN A 1117 -14.21 -9.72 -46.58
CA GLN A 1117 -13.79 -11.06 -46.15
C GLN A 1117 -13.69 -11.16 -44.59
N ARG A 1118 -13.36 -12.34 -44.06
CA ARG A 1118 -13.30 -12.69 -42.62
C ARG A 1118 -11.95 -13.33 -42.29
N GLN A 1119 -11.60 -13.39 -40.99
CA GLN A 1119 -10.48 -14.15 -40.39
C GLN A 1119 -9.06 -13.55 -40.55
N GLU A 1120 -8.04 -13.77 -39.70
CA GLU A 1120 -7.96 -14.23 -38.29
C GLU A 1120 -6.55 -13.96 -37.65
N TRP A 1121 -6.49 -14.00 -36.30
CA TRP A 1121 -5.35 -14.37 -35.41
C TRP A 1121 -4.12 -13.44 -35.13
N PHE A 1122 -3.76 -13.50 -33.85
CA PHE A 1122 -2.46 -13.34 -33.17
C PHE A 1122 -1.17 -13.53 -33.99
N ALA A 1123 -0.13 -12.71 -33.74
CA ALA A 1123 0.99 -13.04 -32.80
C ALA A 1123 2.26 -12.14 -32.96
N ARG A 1124 3.00 -11.95 -31.84
CA ARG A 1124 4.42 -11.51 -31.69
C ARG A 1124 4.76 -10.05 -32.13
N TYR A 1125 5.47 -9.22 -31.35
CA TYR A 1125 6.81 -9.29 -30.69
C TYR A 1125 8.00 -8.91 -31.61
N PHE A 1126 8.56 -7.72 -31.33
CA PHE A 1126 9.92 -7.19 -31.60
C PHE A 1126 10.53 -7.19 -33.02
N SER A 1127 10.59 -5.98 -33.62
CA SER A 1127 11.82 -5.32 -34.13
C SER A 1127 11.46 -3.86 -34.49
N PHE A 1128 12.35 -2.87 -34.41
CA PHE A 1128 13.77 -2.84 -34.03
C PHE A 1128 14.02 -1.63 -33.10
#